data_AF-A0A523X8J3-F1
#
_entry.id   AF-A0A523X8J3-F1
#
_cell.length_a   1.000
_cell.length_b   1.000
_cell.length_c   1.000
_cell.angle_alpha   90.00
_cell.angle_beta   90.00
_cell.angle_gamma   90.00
#
_symmetry.space_group_name_H-M   'P 1'
#
loop_
_entity.id
_entity.type
_entity.pdbx_description
1 polymer ?
#
loop_
_entity_poly.entity_id
_entity_poly.type
_entity_poly.pdbx_seq_one_letter_code
_entity_poly.pdbx_strand_id
1 'polypeptide(L)'
;NPATIFDLAVWGQMDSIYTFFMVASLYSALRSKYELSGGLLALAILTKPQSIVLLPVIAYLIWRNGDWRRVLCSSAVFGAVVFLVILPFNWDNPIAFVLDRYISPEAGYNLYPFNSAHAYNFWALLGFWKSDTIPHLGLTYQQWGGLAFGAFAAFVMWQLHRRCEPRSAIFAVFLLMFGFFMLMTRMHERYLFAVFALLALGWYTRFTIWIYIGLTATYLANLVYVMSILNTGVSIPDGHWSIYVLAPANIILFGLSIWTFYRMQRAKPPQEEAQPPPQLPAPDEIEERPPPQLPAPDEIKEQPPPPARRGIKLWSAPVGVAILVIIYFSVSVWNLGDLRAPSSDFVPQNDPEEVYLDLGETTRVDDVFLLLQDASTVDIELYQGSPESWTHVISERWSGSAHREWQRLVLGQETRYVRFLFKGASGRIGEVALLADNQKLDIAAAIGDRGEEASRALIDEQDLFIHPLSHKSGAYFDEIYFVRAAEEHLKLEDPYGERTHPPMSKLIIAASIKVFGHNPFAWRIAGVIFATLMILLIYDFARRMFNSSRAGLIAAFLLTFDFMHFTQARLATGETFILFFVIAMFYFFYRYVQDPSRGGKYLFLSLVFFGLGFSPKWVVMWSFVGLVLLLLVLKWRKPIHRNEVLWFVGGLGTAVAIYMLSYIPYFLAGYDLGGFWDHQLFMFDFHSGLTATHP
;
A
#
# COMPACT_ATOMS: atom_id res chain seq x y z
N ASN A 1 8.27 -0.21 15.10
CA ASN A 1 8.75 -1.42 15.79
C ASN A 1 9.21 -2.38 14.71
N PRO A 2 10.48 -2.82 14.69
CA PRO A 2 11.00 -3.67 13.61
C PRO A 2 10.29 -5.02 13.50
N ALA A 3 9.84 -5.61 14.61
CA ALA A 3 9.12 -6.87 14.60
C ALA A 3 7.76 -6.76 13.90
N THR A 4 7.01 -5.67 14.16
CA THR A 4 5.72 -5.43 13.49
C THR A 4 5.90 -5.12 12.00
N ILE A 5 7.00 -4.46 11.62
CA ILE A 5 7.31 -4.22 10.20
C ILE A 5 7.63 -5.55 9.51
N PHE A 6 8.41 -6.41 10.16
CA PHE A 6 8.75 -7.73 9.61
C PHE A 6 7.50 -8.59 9.42
N ASP A 7 6.63 -8.68 10.43
CA ASP A 7 5.37 -9.45 10.37
C ASP A 7 4.45 -9.01 9.21
N LEU A 8 4.32 -7.70 8.98
CA LEU A 8 3.44 -7.17 7.94
C LEU A 8 4.10 -7.18 6.55
N ALA A 9 5.31 -6.62 6.43
CA ALA A 9 5.92 -6.33 5.14
C ALA A 9 6.78 -7.49 4.60
N VAL A 10 7.40 -8.29 5.47
CA VAL A 10 8.26 -9.41 5.05
C VAL A 10 7.50 -10.72 5.11
N TRP A 11 6.79 -10.96 6.21
CA TRP A 11 5.99 -12.18 6.39
C TRP A 11 4.61 -12.08 5.69
N GLY A 12 4.12 -10.87 5.41
CA GLY A 12 2.87 -10.67 4.67
C GLY A 12 1.60 -10.95 5.48
N GLN A 13 1.62 -10.78 6.80
CA GLN A 13 0.45 -11.05 7.65
C GLN A 13 -0.52 -9.88 7.74
N MET A 14 -1.77 -10.19 8.08
CA MET A 14 -2.87 -9.22 8.25
C MET A 14 -3.14 -8.85 9.72
N ASP A 15 -2.16 -9.08 10.60
CA ASP A 15 -2.32 -8.93 12.04
C ASP A 15 -2.63 -7.48 12.48
N SER A 16 -2.31 -6.49 11.65
CA SER A 16 -2.64 -5.08 11.87
C SER A 16 -4.15 -4.79 11.86
N ILE A 17 -4.94 -5.52 11.05
CA ILE A 17 -6.36 -5.24 10.83
C ILE A 17 -7.17 -5.53 12.10
N TYR A 18 -7.04 -6.74 12.65
CA TYR A 18 -7.78 -7.09 13.88
C TYR A 18 -7.28 -6.29 15.08
N THR A 19 -5.97 -6.00 15.13
CA THR A 19 -5.37 -5.15 16.18
C THR A 19 -5.96 -3.73 16.16
N PHE A 20 -6.19 -3.15 14.98
CA PHE A 20 -6.85 -1.85 14.85
C PHE A 20 -8.25 -1.89 15.47
N PHE A 21 -9.08 -2.86 15.10
CA PHE A 21 -10.44 -2.98 15.64
C PHE A 21 -10.45 -3.25 17.16
N MET A 22 -9.52 -4.07 17.67
CA MET A 22 -9.35 -4.29 19.11
C MET A 22 -9.03 -2.99 19.85
N VAL A 23 -8.02 -2.24 19.39
CA VAL A 23 -7.62 -0.98 20.03
C VAL A 23 -8.73 0.06 19.93
N ALA A 24 -9.41 0.16 18.79
CA ALA A 24 -10.52 1.08 18.58
C ALA A 24 -11.73 0.72 19.47
N SER A 25 -12.02 -0.56 19.65
CA SER A 25 -13.06 -1.05 20.57
C SER A 25 -12.75 -0.66 22.01
N LEU A 26 -11.52 -0.91 22.48
CA LEU A 26 -11.07 -0.56 23.82
C LEU A 26 -11.09 0.96 24.05
N TYR A 27 -10.56 1.74 23.09
CA TYR A 27 -10.59 3.20 23.15
C TYR A 27 -12.02 3.74 23.22
N SER A 28 -12.95 3.16 22.44
CA SER A 28 -14.36 3.55 22.47
C SER A 28 -15.02 3.24 23.82
N ALA A 29 -14.75 2.07 24.42
CA ALA A 29 -15.24 1.73 25.76
C ALA A 29 -14.72 2.70 26.83
N LEU A 30 -13.43 3.06 26.77
CA LEU A 30 -12.80 4.02 27.69
C LEU A 30 -13.33 5.45 27.52
N ARG A 31 -13.89 5.78 26.35
CA ARG A 31 -14.55 7.05 26.04
C ARG A 31 -16.07 7.01 26.23
N SER A 32 -16.59 5.97 26.88
CA SER A 32 -18.02 5.75 27.11
C SER A 32 -18.88 5.66 25.84
N LYS A 33 -18.28 5.28 24.70
CA LYS A 33 -18.96 4.98 23.44
C LYS A 33 -19.19 3.47 23.32
N TYR A 34 -20.07 2.94 24.17
CA TYR A 34 -20.21 1.49 24.38
C TYR A 34 -20.75 0.74 23.16
N GLU A 35 -21.74 1.30 22.46
CA GLU A 35 -22.34 0.70 21.26
C GLU A 35 -21.30 0.56 20.13
N LEU A 36 -20.52 1.63 19.91
CA LEU A 36 -19.42 1.63 18.96
C LEU A 36 -18.35 0.61 19.37
N SER A 37 -18.05 0.50 20.67
CA SER A 37 -17.12 -0.50 21.20
C SER A 37 -17.59 -1.93 20.90
N GLY A 38 -18.88 -2.23 21.08
CA GLY A 38 -19.48 -3.52 20.75
C GLY A 38 -19.38 -3.85 19.26
N GLY A 39 -19.72 -2.91 18.38
CA GLY A 39 -19.59 -3.11 16.93
C GLY A 39 -18.14 -3.33 16.48
N LEU A 40 -17.20 -2.56 17.02
CA LEU A 40 -15.77 -2.73 16.72
C LEU A 40 -15.20 -4.05 17.27
N LEU A 41 -15.70 -4.51 18.42
CA LEU A 41 -15.32 -5.82 18.98
C LEU A 41 -15.81 -6.96 18.07
N ALA A 42 -17.01 -6.86 17.49
CA ALA A 42 -17.49 -7.81 16.50
C ALA A 42 -16.56 -7.89 15.28
N LEU A 43 -16.19 -6.75 14.70
CA LEU A 43 -15.24 -6.69 13.58
C LEU A 43 -13.88 -7.29 13.94
N ALA A 44 -13.38 -7.03 15.15
CA ALA A 44 -12.12 -7.62 15.62
C ALA A 44 -12.17 -9.16 15.68
N ILE A 45 -13.24 -9.73 16.23
CA ILE A 45 -13.42 -11.20 16.36
C ILE A 45 -13.62 -11.85 14.98
N LEU A 46 -14.39 -11.22 14.10
CA LEU A 46 -14.64 -11.73 12.75
C LEU A 46 -13.37 -11.69 11.88
N THR A 47 -12.50 -10.69 12.10
CA THR A 47 -11.19 -10.63 11.44
C THR A 47 -10.25 -11.71 11.97
N LYS A 48 -10.19 -11.86 13.31
CA LYS A 48 -9.37 -12.88 13.95
C LYS A 48 -10.00 -13.33 15.29
N PRO A 49 -10.39 -14.61 15.44
CA PRO A 49 -11.06 -15.11 16.64
C PRO A 49 -10.29 -14.84 17.94
N GLN A 50 -8.96 -14.76 17.87
CA GLN A 50 -8.08 -14.43 18.99
C GLN A 50 -8.52 -13.15 19.74
N SER A 51 -9.15 -12.19 19.06
CA SER A 51 -9.67 -10.95 19.66
C SER A 51 -10.70 -11.16 20.77
N ILE A 52 -11.30 -12.36 20.88
CA ILE A 52 -12.31 -12.70 21.89
C ILE A 52 -11.83 -12.45 23.33
N VAL A 53 -10.52 -12.49 23.54
CA VAL A 53 -9.86 -12.20 24.81
C VAL A 53 -10.13 -10.77 25.32
N LEU A 54 -10.56 -9.83 24.48
CA LEU A 54 -11.01 -8.49 24.93
C LEU A 54 -12.36 -8.53 25.64
N LEU A 55 -13.21 -9.52 25.33
CA LEU A 55 -14.62 -9.55 25.73
C LEU A 55 -14.79 -9.38 27.25
N PRO A 56 -14.04 -10.05 28.15
CA PRO A 56 -14.21 -9.87 29.59
C PRO A 56 -13.93 -8.44 30.06
N VAL A 57 -12.90 -7.78 29.49
CA VAL A 57 -12.53 -6.41 29.87
C VAL A 57 -13.56 -5.42 29.33
N ILE A 58 -13.97 -5.55 28.06
CA ILE A 58 -14.97 -4.65 27.46
C ILE A 58 -16.30 -4.78 28.17
N ALA A 59 -16.78 -6.01 28.39
CA ALA A 59 -18.02 -6.25 29.12
C ALA A 59 -17.97 -5.68 30.54
N TYR A 60 -16.84 -5.87 31.25
CA TYR A 60 -16.64 -5.30 32.58
C TYR A 60 -16.61 -3.77 32.58
N LEU A 61 -15.95 -3.13 31.61
CA LEU A 61 -15.91 -1.66 31.48
C LEU A 61 -17.29 -1.08 31.20
N ILE A 62 -18.06 -1.69 30.30
CA ILE A 62 -19.43 -1.25 29.98
C ILE A 62 -20.34 -1.43 31.21
N TRP A 63 -20.26 -2.57 31.88
CA TRP A 63 -21.06 -2.85 33.08
C TRP A 63 -20.72 -1.91 34.24
N ARG A 64 -19.42 -1.64 34.49
CA ARG A 64 -18.96 -0.80 35.59
C ARG A 64 -19.25 0.69 35.37
N ASN A 65 -19.00 1.20 34.16
CA ASN A 65 -19.08 2.62 33.85
C ASN A 65 -20.40 3.03 33.17
N GLY A 66 -21.23 2.06 32.81
CA GLY A 66 -22.56 2.25 32.24
C GLY A 66 -23.63 1.60 33.10
N ASP A 67 -24.70 1.14 32.47
CA ASP A 67 -25.76 0.36 33.09
C ASP A 67 -26.00 -0.96 32.33
N TRP A 68 -26.86 -1.83 32.88
CA TRP A 68 -27.21 -3.09 32.23
C TRP A 68 -27.86 -2.91 30.86
N ARG A 69 -28.54 -1.78 30.63
CA ARG A 69 -29.15 -1.44 29.34
C ARG A 69 -28.08 -1.19 28.28
N ARG A 70 -27.00 -0.48 28.62
CA ARG A 70 -25.86 -0.26 27.72
C ARG A 70 -25.14 -1.55 27.40
N VAL A 71 -25.06 -2.49 28.34
CA VAL A 71 -24.55 -3.85 28.04
C VAL A 71 -25.44 -4.51 26.98
N LEU A 72 -26.76 -4.50 27.16
CA LEU A 72 -27.69 -5.08 26.17
C LEU A 72 -27.63 -4.37 24.81
N CYS A 73 -27.63 -3.03 24.78
CA CYS A 73 -27.53 -2.27 23.54
C CYS A 73 -26.21 -2.57 22.81
N SER A 74 -25.09 -2.63 23.54
CA SER A 74 -23.79 -2.94 22.95
C SER A 74 -23.73 -4.38 22.43
N SER A 75 -24.33 -5.34 23.14
CA SER A 75 -24.47 -6.72 22.68
C SER A 75 -25.39 -6.84 21.45
N ALA A 76 -26.46 -6.05 21.39
CA ALA A 76 -27.34 -6.00 20.22
C ALA A 76 -26.61 -5.43 19.00
N VAL A 77 -25.82 -4.36 19.18
CA VAL A 77 -24.98 -3.79 18.11
C VAL A 77 -23.89 -4.76 17.68
N PHE A 78 -23.25 -5.47 18.62
CA PHE A 78 -22.31 -6.54 18.32
C PHE A 78 -22.97 -7.61 17.43
N GLY A 79 -24.14 -8.12 17.82
CA GLY A 79 -24.88 -9.13 17.05
C GLY A 79 -25.32 -8.62 15.67
N ALA A 80 -25.79 -7.38 15.58
CA ALA A 80 -26.17 -6.76 14.31
C ALA A 80 -24.98 -6.63 13.34
N VAL A 81 -23.81 -6.22 13.84
CA VAL A 81 -22.58 -6.15 13.03
C VAL A 81 -22.14 -7.54 12.57
N VAL A 82 -22.19 -8.54 13.45
CA VAL A 82 -21.92 -9.94 13.07
C VAL A 82 -22.83 -10.37 11.92
N PHE A 83 -24.14 -10.18 12.07
CA PHE A 83 -25.12 -10.53 11.04
C PHE A 83 -24.88 -9.79 9.71
N LEU A 84 -24.64 -8.47 9.74
CA LEU A 84 -24.40 -7.67 8.54
C LEU A 84 -23.16 -8.12 7.77
N VAL A 85 -22.10 -8.53 8.46
CA VAL A 85 -20.87 -9.02 7.83
C VAL A 85 -21.08 -10.40 7.21
N ILE A 86 -21.92 -11.25 7.82
CA ILE A 86 -22.19 -12.61 7.33
C ILE A 86 -23.20 -12.62 6.18
N LEU A 87 -24.08 -11.62 6.11
CA LEU A 87 -25.18 -11.56 5.15
C LEU A 87 -24.77 -11.86 3.69
N PRO A 88 -23.62 -11.38 3.16
CA PRO A 88 -23.20 -11.70 1.80
C PRO A 88 -22.76 -13.16 1.59
N PHE A 89 -22.46 -13.91 2.67
CA PHE A 89 -21.95 -15.28 2.63
C PHE A 89 -23.06 -16.33 2.82
N ASN A 90 -23.98 -16.09 3.76
CA ASN A 90 -25.08 -17.00 4.03
C ASN A 90 -26.27 -16.26 4.67
N TRP A 91 -27.39 -16.20 3.95
CA TRP A 91 -28.61 -15.56 4.41
C TRP A 91 -29.59 -16.55 5.07
N ASP A 92 -29.53 -17.85 4.71
CA ASP A 92 -30.53 -18.84 5.11
C ASP A 92 -30.44 -19.19 6.60
N ASN A 93 -29.22 -19.36 7.13
CA ASN A 93 -29.00 -19.59 8.54
C ASN A 93 -27.64 -19.04 9.02
N PRO A 94 -27.55 -17.74 9.30
CA PRO A 94 -26.30 -17.08 9.68
C PRO A 94 -25.76 -17.58 11.04
N ILE A 95 -26.64 -18.04 11.94
CA ILE A 95 -26.22 -18.56 13.24
C ILE A 95 -25.50 -19.90 13.05
N ALA A 96 -26.11 -20.83 12.30
CA ALA A 96 -25.48 -22.12 12.01
C ALA A 96 -24.16 -21.93 11.26
N PHE A 97 -24.10 -20.98 10.32
CA PHE A 97 -22.87 -20.65 9.59
C PHE A 97 -21.72 -20.22 10.52
N VAL A 98 -21.99 -19.37 11.52
CA VAL A 98 -20.97 -18.96 12.51
C VAL A 98 -20.57 -20.13 13.39
N LEU A 99 -21.55 -20.87 13.91
CA LEU A 99 -21.25 -22.01 14.79
C LEU A 99 -20.40 -23.05 14.07
N ASP A 100 -20.70 -23.34 12.81
CA ASP A 100 -19.90 -24.24 11.99
C ASP A 100 -18.47 -23.70 11.82
N ARG A 101 -18.30 -22.44 11.44
CA ARG A 101 -16.97 -21.88 11.16
C ARG A 101 -16.04 -21.80 12.37
N TYR A 102 -16.59 -21.66 13.58
CA TYR A 102 -15.81 -21.44 14.81
C TYR A 102 -15.81 -22.62 15.80
N ILE A 103 -16.80 -23.51 15.75
CA ILE A 103 -17.00 -24.56 16.77
C ILE A 103 -16.91 -25.97 16.16
N SER A 104 -17.18 -26.15 14.86
CA SER A 104 -17.17 -27.48 14.27
C SER A 104 -15.79 -28.16 14.34
N PRO A 105 -15.71 -29.50 14.23
CA PRO A 105 -14.44 -30.20 14.12
C PRO A 105 -13.57 -29.71 12.94
N GLU A 106 -14.20 -29.14 11.91
CA GLU A 106 -13.55 -28.57 10.73
C GLU A 106 -13.21 -27.08 10.88
N ALA A 107 -13.61 -26.45 11.99
CA ALA A 107 -13.26 -25.07 12.28
C ALA A 107 -11.75 -24.87 12.27
N GLY A 108 -11.27 -23.71 11.79
CA GLY A 108 -9.84 -23.46 11.60
C GLY A 108 -8.97 -23.65 12.85
N TYR A 109 -9.57 -23.46 14.04
CA TYR A 109 -8.91 -23.73 15.33
C TYR A 109 -8.65 -25.22 15.61
N ASN A 110 -9.49 -26.11 15.07
CA ASN A 110 -9.39 -27.55 15.25
C ASN A 110 -8.50 -28.24 14.20
N LEU A 111 -8.19 -27.56 13.10
CA LEU A 111 -7.31 -28.08 12.05
C LEU A 111 -5.83 -28.20 12.48
N TYR A 112 -5.42 -27.50 13.53
CA TYR A 112 -4.02 -27.48 14.01
C TYR A 112 -3.94 -27.86 15.50
N PRO A 113 -4.21 -29.13 15.87
CA PRO A 113 -4.25 -29.58 17.27
C PRO A 113 -2.85 -29.80 17.85
N PHE A 114 -2.03 -28.74 17.87
CA PHE A 114 -0.63 -28.80 18.28
C PHE A 114 -0.36 -27.95 19.53
N ASN A 115 0.60 -28.38 20.35
CA ASN A 115 1.00 -27.71 21.59
C ASN A 115 1.53 -26.29 21.32
N SER A 116 2.39 -26.14 20.32
CA SER A 116 2.90 -24.87 19.80
C SER A 116 3.36 -25.05 18.35
N ALA A 117 2.96 -24.13 17.49
CA ALA A 117 3.35 -24.09 16.08
C ALA A 117 4.34 -22.95 15.89
N HIS A 118 5.61 -23.18 16.24
CA HIS A 118 6.69 -22.18 16.22
C HIS A 118 6.50 -20.96 17.14
N ALA A 119 5.49 -20.95 18.01
CA ALA A 119 5.37 -19.94 19.06
C ALA A 119 6.29 -20.27 20.24
N TYR A 120 7.30 -19.45 20.53
CA TYR A 120 8.16 -19.63 21.72
C TYR A 120 7.43 -19.25 23.03
N ASN A 121 6.45 -20.07 23.40
CA ASN A 121 5.64 -19.99 24.61
C ASN A 121 6.00 -21.10 25.61
N PHE A 122 5.20 -21.30 26.68
CA PHE A 122 5.47 -22.36 27.66
C PHE A 122 5.52 -23.76 27.02
N TRP A 123 4.64 -24.03 26.06
CA TRP A 123 4.51 -25.33 25.41
C TRP A 123 5.67 -25.66 24.47
N ALA A 124 6.36 -24.64 23.93
CA ALA A 124 7.54 -24.82 23.09
C ALA A 124 8.68 -25.58 23.78
N LEU A 125 8.78 -25.49 25.11
CA LEU A 125 9.77 -26.23 25.90
C LEU A 125 9.62 -27.75 25.78
N LEU A 126 8.44 -28.22 25.40
CA LEU A 126 8.16 -29.62 25.11
C LEU A 126 8.51 -30.00 23.65
N GLY A 127 8.94 -29.06 22.82
CA GLY A 127 9.09 -29.19 21.36
C GLY A 127 7.95 -28.51 20.59
N PHE A 128 8.07 -28.44 19.27
CA PHE A 128 7.02 -27.88 18.39
C PHE A 128 6.19 -28.99 17.74
N TRP A 129 4.99 -28.65 17.27
CA TRP A 129 4.14 -29.54 16.46
C TRP A 129 3.77 -30.87 17.12
N LYS A 130 3.74 -30.93 18.46
CA LYS A 130 3.30 -32.11 19.20
C LYS A 130 1.80 -32.04 19.43
N SER A 131 1.10 -33.16 19.29
CA SER A 131 -0.35 -33.19 19.47
C SER A 131 -0.76 -32.68 20.86
N ASP A 132 -1.68 -31.72 20.90
CA ASP A 132 -2.23 -31.18 22.15
C ASP A 132 -3.43 -31.96 22.70
N THR A 133 -3.87 -32.99 21.97
CA THR A 133 -4.95 -33.90 22.38
C THR A 133 -4.46 -35.06 23.23
N ILE A 134 -3.14 -35.22 23.39
CA ILE A 134 -2.54 -36.26 24.23
C ILE A 134 -2.88 -35.97 25.70
N PRO A 135 -3.51 -36.92 26.42
CA PRO A 135 -3.77 -36.77 27.85
C PRO A 135 -2.47 -36.79 28.68
N HIS A 136 -2.36 -35.88 29.63
CA HIS A 136 -1.32 -35.83 30.65
C HIS A 136 -1.97 -35.55 32.01
N LEU A 137 -1.78 -36.45 32.98
CA LEU A 137 -2.45 -36.38 34.29
C LEU A 137 -3.99 -36.27 34.21
N GLY A 138 -4.61 -36.98 33.26
CA GLY A 138 -6.07 -37.07 33.11
C GLY A 138 -6.73 -35.95 32.29
N LEU A 139 -5.97 -34.94 31.84
CA LEU A 139 -6.44 -33.87 30.96
C LEU A 139 -5.53 -33.72 29.73
N THR A 140 -6.07 -33.31 28.60
CA THR A 140 -5.25 -33.00 27.41
C THR A 140 -4.43 -31.73 27.61
N TYR A 141 -3.34 -31.54 26.85
CA TYR A 141 -2.58 -30.28 26.92
C TYR A 141 -3.44 -29.07 26.55
N GLN A 142 -4.38 -29.22 25.61
CA GLN A 142 -5.37 -28.20 25.30
C GLN A 142 -6.21 -27.79 26.53
N GLN A 143 -6.68 -28.77 27.29
CA GLN A 143 -7.45 -28.52 28.52
C GLN A 143 -6.60 -27.86 29.60
N TRP A 144 -5.35 -28.30 29.77
CA TRP A 144 -4.40 -27.65 30.69
C TRP A 144 -4.14 -26.19 30.32
N GLY A 145 -3.92 -25.90 29.03
CA GLY A 145 -3.75 -24.53 28.54
C GLY A 145 -4.98 -23.66 28.79
N GLY A 146 -6.18 -24.19 28.51
CA GLY A 146 -7.44 -23.51 28.79
C GLY A 146 -7.65 -23.19 30.27
N LEU A 147 -7.36 -24.14 31.16
CA LEU A 147 -7.45 -23.94 32.62
C LEU A 147 -6.43 -22.90 33.11
N ALA A 148 -5.18 -22.99 32.65
CA ALA A 148 -4.13 -22.05 33.01
C ALA A 148 -4.47 -20.62 32.57
N PHE A 149 -4.92 -20.46 31.32
CA PHE A 149 -5.36 -19.17 30.80
C PHE A 149 -6.61 -18.65 31.53
N GLY A 150 -7.59 -19.51 31.82
CA GLY A 150 -8.79 -19.13 32.56
C GLY A 150 -8.49 -18.62 33.97
N ALA A 151 -7.63 -19.33 34.72
CA ALA A 151 -7.17 -18.91 36.03
C ALA A 151 -6.39 -17.58 35.97
N PHE A 152 -5.52 -17.43 34.97
CA PHE A 152 -4.78 -16.20 34.73
C PHE A 152 -5.70 -15.02 34.39
N ALA A 153 -6.69 -15.23 33.51
CA ALA A 153 -7.66 -14.22 33.14
C ALA A 153 -8.50 -13.79 34.35
N ALA A 154 -8.93 -14.73 35.18
CA ALA A 154 -9.63 -14.44 36.43
C ALA A 154 -8.75 -13.59 37.39
N PHE A 155 -7.46 -13.90 37.51
CA PHE A 155 -6.51 -13.08 38.28
C PHE A 155 -6.41 -11.65 37.74
N VAL A 156 -6.23 -11.48 36.43
CA VAL A 156 -6.13 -10.16 35.79
C VAL A 156 -7.41 -9.36 35.99
N MET A 157 -8.59 -9.98 35.81
CA MET A 157 -9.89 -9.35 36.01
C MET A 157 -10.13 -8.99 37.48
N TRP A 158 -9.71 -9.84 38.43
CA TRP A 158 -9.77 -9.54 39.86
C TRP A 158 -8.91 -8.33 40.23
N GLN A 159 -7.67 -8.27 39.73
CA GLN A 159 -6.78 -7.12 39.92
C GLN A 159 -7.38 -5.84 39.31
N LEU A 160 -7.90 -5.93 38.09
CA LEU A 160 -8.57 -4.81 37.42
C LEU A 160 -9.80 -4.33 38.21
N HIS A 161 -10.55 -5.25 38.81
CA HIS A 161 -11.71 -4.92 39.63
C HIS A 161 -11.33 -4.05 40.84
N ARG A 162 -10.21 -4.40 41.51
CA ARG A 162 -9.71 -3.64 42.67
C ARG A 162 -9.39 -2.19 42.32
N ARG A 163 -8.81 -1.93 41.15
CA ARG A 163 -8.59 -0.57 40.66
C ARG A 163 -8.58 -0.54 39.12
N CYS A 164 -9.69 -0.03 38.59
CA CYS A 164 -9.91 0.14 37.16
C CYS A 164 -9.70 1.61 36.78
N GLU A 165 -8.50 1.91 36.30
CA GLU A 165 -8.17 3.15 35.61
C GLU A 165 -7.99 2.85 34.11
N PRO A 166 -8.11 3.84 33.21
CA PRO A 166 -7.93 3.62 31.78
C PRO A 166 -6.61 2.93 31.43
N ARG A 167 -5.50 3.31 32.08
CA ARG A 167 -4.19 2.67 31.88
C ARG A 167 -4.17 1.23 32.37
N SER A 168 -4.77 0.95 33.53
CA SER A 168 -4.89 -0.40 34.07
C SER A 168 -5.73 -1.31 33.18
N ALA A 169 -6.80 -0.79 32.58
CA ALA A 169 -7.62 -1.53 31.63
C ALA A 169 -6.84 -1.87 30.35
N ILE A 170 -6.07 -0.93 29.80
CA ILE A 170 -5.19 -1.18 28.65
C ILE A 170 -4.14 -2.24 28.98
N PHE A 171 -3.50 -2.12 30.15
CA PHE A 171 -2.49 -3.09 30.58
C PHE A 171 -3.09 -4.48 30.87
N ALA A 172 -4.32 -4.55 31.38
CA ALA A 172 -5.05 -5.79 31.56
C ALA A 172 -5.28 -6.50 30.22
N VAL A 173 -5.73 -5.77 29.18
CA VAL A 173 -5.90 -6.34 27.83
C VAL A 173 -4.56 -6.80 27.25
N PHE A 174 -3.48 -6.02 27.42
CA PHE A 174 -2.12 -6.45 27.07
C PHE A 174 -1.75 -7.77 27.74
N LEU A 175 -1.97 -7.89 29.07
CA LEU A 175 -1.67 -9.10 29.81
C LEU A 175 -2.50 -10.28 29.34
N LEU A 176 -3.80 -10.09 29.10
CA LEU A 176 -4.65 -11.16 28.60
C LEU A 176 -4.21 -11.63 27.21
N MET A 177 -3.83 -10.71 26.30
CA MET A 177 -3.26 -11.06 25.00
C MET A 177 -1.95 -11.84 25.13
N PHE A 178 -1.03 -11.34 25.96
CA PHE A 178 0.26 -12.00 26.15
C PHE A 178 0.10 -13.35 26.87
N GLY A 179 -0.80 -13.43 27.84
CA GLY A 179 -1.16 -14.66 28.54
C GLY A 179 -1.84 -15.68 27.64
N PHE A 180 -2.66 -15.23 26.69
CA PHE A 180 -3.24 -16.11 25.68
C PHE A 180 -2.14 -16.75 24.83
N PHE A 181 -1.17 -15.96 24.34
CA PHE A 181 -0.01 -16.47 23.62
C PHE A 181 0.86 -17.43 24.46
N MET A 182 1.09 -17.10 25.74
CA MET A 182 1.97 -17.88 26.61
C MET A 182 1.35 -19.19 27.09
N LEU A 183 0.07 -19.17 27.49
CA LEU A 183 -0.58 -20.24 28.25
C LEU A 183 -1.45 -21.17 27.39
N MET A 184 -2.02 -20.69 26.28
CA MET A 184 -2.82 -21.55 25.40
C MET A 184 -1.93 -22.40 24.48
N THR A 185 -2.43 -23.58 24.11
CA THR A 185 -1.88 -24.36 22.98
C THR A 185 -2.39 -23.82 21.65
N ARG A 186 -1.93 -24.38 20.52
CA ARG A 186 -2.32 -24.00 19.14
C ARG A 186 -1.95 -22.57 18.76
N MET A 187 -0.87 -22.07 19.35
CA MET A 187 -0.36 -20.72 19.10
C MET A 187 0.69 -20.73 17.99
N HIS A 188 0.64 -19.70 17.15
CA HIS A 188 1.65 -19.40 16.12
C HIS A 188 2.53 -18.23 16.53
N GLU A 189 3.74 -18.18 15.96
CA GLU A 189 4.75 -17.15 16.17
C GLU A 189 4.19 -15.72 16.07
N ARG A 190 3.33 -15.47 15.09
CA ARG A 190 2.71 -14.16 14.78
C ARG A 190 1.66 -13.68 15.80
N TYR A 191 1.14 -14.55 16.67
CA TYR A 191 0.02 -14.20 17.56
C TYR A 191 0.37 -13.19 18.65
N LEU A 192 1.64 -12.80 18.78
CA LEU A 192 2.08 -11.75 19.70
C LEU A 192 1.91 -10.32 19.15
N PHE A 193 1.56 -10.14 17.87
CA PHE A 193 1.53 -8.82 17.21
C PHE A 193 0.72 -7.75 17.98
N ALA A 194 -0.51 -8.05 18.40
CA ALA A 194 -1.41 -7.07 19.03
C ALA A 194 -0.86 -6.48 20.35
N VAL A 195 0.04 -7.19 21.02
CA VAL A 195 0.65 -6.78 22.29
C VAL A 195 1.41 -5.46 22.17
N PHE A 196 2.06 -5.19 21.03
CA PHE A 196 2.86 -3.97 20.88
C PHE A 196 2.02 -2.71 20.84
N ALA A 197 0.84 -2.74 20.21
CA ALA A 197 -0.08 -1.60 20.21
C ALA A 197 -0.58 -1.33 21.64
N LEU A 198 -0.98 -2.37 22.37
CA LEU A 198 -1.49 -2.27 23.73
C LEU A 198 -0.43 -1.80 24.72
N LEU A 199 0.80 -2.30 24.61
CA LEU A 199 1.90 -1.91 25.50
C LEU A 199 2.37 -0.47 25.23
N ALA A 200 2.33 -0.01 23.97
CA ALA A 200 2.60 1.39 23.62
C ALA A 200 1.56 2.35 24.22
N LEU A 201 0.27 1.96 24.21
CA LEU A 201 -0.82 2.74 24.80
C LEU A 201 -0.86 2.67 26.33
N GLY A 202 -0.50 1.51 26.89
CA GLY A 202 -0.51 1.20 28.32
C GLY A 202 0.76 1.63 29.06
N TRP A 203 1.58 2.51 28.46
CA TRP A 203 2.84 2.95 29.03
C TRP A 203 2.66 3.55 30.43
N TYR A 204 3.30 2.94 31.43
CA TYR A 204 3.11 3.31 32.83
C TYR A 204 4.41 3.74 33.51
N THR A 205 5.52 3.04 33.27
CA THR A 205 6.82 3.34 33.91
C THR A 205 7.94 3.37 32.88
N ARG A 206 9.09 3.93 33.26
CA ARG A 206 10.34 3.72 32.51
C ARG A 206 10.72 2.24 32.39
N PHE A 207 10.15 1.34 33.20
CA PHE A 207 10.44 -0.09 33.15
C PHE A 207 9.64 -0.81 32.04
N THR A 208 8.45 -0.32 31.68
CA THR A 208 7.67 -0.90 30.57
C THR A 208 8.36 -0.77 29.21
N ILE A 209 9.34 0.14 29.05
CA ILE A 209 10.19 0.20 27.86
C ILE A 209 11.01 -1.09 27.68
N TRP A 210 11.52 -1.65 28.77
CA TRP A 210 12.37 -2.84 28.71
C TRP A 210 11.57 -4.07 28.37
N ILE A 211 10.32 -4.14 28.85
CA ILE A 211 9.36 -5.17 28.41
C ILE A 211 9.08 -5.00 26.91
N TYR A 212 8.85 -3.77 26.44
CA TYR A 212 8.58 -3.49 25.02
C TYR A 212 9.77 -3.86 24.13
N ILE A 213 10.99 -3.46 24.51
CA ILE A 213 12.23 -3.78 23.78
C ILE A 213 12.49 -5.28 23.81
N GLY A 214 12.35 -5.92 24.98
CA GLY A 214 12.53 -7.35 25.14
C GLY A 214 11.57 -8.17 24.27
N LEU A 215 10.28 -7.85 24.31
CA LEU A 215 9.28 -8.50 23.46
C LEU A 215 9.51 -8.23 21.98
N THR A 216 9.99 -7.03 21.62
CA THR A 216 10.35 -6.71 20.24
C THR A 216 11.49 -7.59 19.76
N ALA A 217 12.52 -7.77 20.59
CA ALA A 217 13.67 -8.61 20.26
C ALA A 217 13.29 -10.09 20.15
N THR A 218 12.55 -10.62 21.13
CA THR A 218 12.14 -12.04 21.10
C THR A 218 11.15 -12.33 19.97
N TYR A 219 10.22 -11.42 19.69
CA TYR A 219 9.28 -11.57 18.58
C TYR A 219 9.95 -11.45 17.21
N LEU A 220 10.83 -10.47 17.02
CA LEU A 220 11.59 -10.35 15.78
C LEU A 220 12.48 -11.57 15.55
N ALA A 221 13.18 -12.03 16.59
CA ALA A 221 13.99 -13.24 16.50
C ALA A 221 13.14 -14.47 16.17
N ASN A 222 11.95 -14.61 16.79
CA ASN A 222 11.00 -15.66 16.48
C ASN A 222 10.63 -15.63 14.98
N LEU A 223 10.14 -14.50 14.47
CA LEU A 223 9.76 -14.35 13.07
C LEU A 223 10.95 -14.59 12.12
N VAL A 224 12.08 -13.91 12.30
CA VAL A 224 13.22 -14.04 11.38
C VAL A 224 13.73 -15.49 11.34
N TYR A 225 13.82 -16.14 12.50
CA TYR A 225 14.34 -17.50 12.60
C TYR A 225 13.42 -18.52 11.94
N VAL A 226 12.11 -18.44 12.20
CA VAL A 226 11.13 -19.34 11.59
C VAL A 226 11.08 -19.13 10.07
N MET A 227 11.08 -17.88 9.58
CA MET A 227 11.07 -17.59 8.13
C MET A 227 12.31 -18.18 7.45
N SER A 228 13.48 -17.95 8.04
CA SER A 228 14.75 -18.40 7.48
C SER A 228 14.80 -19.92 7.33
N ILE A 229 14.14 -20.67 8.24
CA ILE A 229 14.15 -22.12 8.25
C ILE A 229 13.06 -22.69 7.35
N LEU A 230 11.87 -22.08 7.34
CA LEU A 230 10.83 -22.47 6.40
C LEU A 230 11.29 -22.28 4.94
N ASN A 231 12.09 -21.24 4.66
CA ASN A 231 12.69 -21.03 3.34
C ASN A 231 13.70 -22.10 2.91
N THR A 232 14.23 -22.92 3.83
CA THR A 232 15.08 -24.08 3.48
C THR A 232 14.28 -25.37 3.31
N GLY A 233 12.96 -25.34 3.55
CA GLY A 233 12.08 -26.52 3.47
C GLY A 233 12.18 -27.47 4.66
N VAL A 234 12.82 -27.05 5.76
CA VAL A 234 13.02 -27.88 6.96
C VAL A 234 12.26 -27.28 8.15
N SER A 235 11.86 -28.10 9.14
CA SER A 235 11.28 -27.63 10.40
C SER A 235 12.34 -27.48 11.50
N ILE A 236 12.13 -26.55 12.44
CA ILE A 236 12.99 -26.44 13.64
C ILE A 236 12.95 -27.77 14.41
N PRO A 237 14.09 -28.44 14.65
CA PRO A 237 14.13 -29.72 15.32
C PRO A 237 13.79 -29.61 16.81
N ASP A 238 13.31 -30.71 17.39
CA ASP A 238 13.15 -30.84 18.83
C ASP A 238 14.49 -30.61 19.54
N GLY A 239 14.48 -29.85 20.64
CA GLY A 239 15.68 -29.54 21.40
C GLY A 239 16.60 -28.50 20.75
N HIS A 240 16.14 -27.80 19.70
CA HIS A 240 16.91 -26.73 19.09
C HIS A 240 17.22 -25.60 20.10
N TRP A 241 18.44 -25.07 20.11
CA TRP A 241 18.92 -24.09 21.11
C TRP A 241 18.02 -22.86 21.22
N SER A 242 17.40 -22.44 20.11
CA SER A 242 16.50 -21.28 20.09
C SER A 242 15.33 -21.44 21.07
N ILE A 243 14.86 -22.67 21.28
CA ILE A 243 13.75 -22.98 22.19
C ILE A 243 14.15 -22.62 23.62
N TYR A 244 15.35 -23.05 24.03
CA TYR A 244 15.90 -22.83 25.36
C TYR A 244 16.41 -21.40 25.61
N VAL A 245 16.39 -20.54 24.59
CA VAL A 245 16.71 -19.11 24.72
C VAL A 245 15.44 -18.26 24.66
N LEU A 246 14.66 -18.39 23.59
CA LEU A 246 13.53 -17.51 23.31
C LEU A 246 12.31 -17.80 24.19
N ALA A 247 12.00 -19.09 24.46
CA ALA A 247 10.85 -19.41 25.30
C ALA A 247 11.10 -18.99 26.76
N PRO A 248 12.26 -19.28 27.40
CA PRO A 248 12.57 -18.74 28.73
C PRO A 248 12.60 -17.21 28.78
N ALA A 249 13.14 -16.54 27.75
CA ALA A 249 13.10 -15.07 27.68
C ALA A 249 11.66 -14.53 27.68
N ASN A 250 10.75 -15.13 26.90
CA ASN A 250 9.34 -14.77 26.90
C ASN A 250 8.65 -15.08 28.24
N ILE A 251 9.00 -16.18 28.91
CA ILE A 251 8.49 -16.52 30.25
C ILE A 251 8.91 -15.46 31.27
N ILE A 252 10.17 -15.02 31.23
CA ILE A 252 10.69 -13.95 32.11
C ILE A 252 9.94 -12.65 31.84
N LEU A 253 9.81 -12.25 30.57
CA LEU A 253 9.08 -11.05 30.17
C LEU A 253 7.59 -11.10 30.59
N PHE A 254 6.97 -12.28 30.52
CA PHE A 254 5.60 -12.50 30.99
C PHE A 254 5.51 -12.33 32.52
N GLY A 255 6.42 -12.93 33.28
CA GLY A 255 6.49 -12.74 34.73
C GLY A 255 6.71 -11.28 35.13
N LEU A 256 7.62 -10.56 34.45
CA LEU A 256 7.87 -9.13 34.66
C LEU A 256 6.64 -8.28 34.34
N SER A 257 5.86 -8.65 33.32
CA SER A 257 4.62 -7.99 32.95
C SER A 257 3.56 -8.16 34.03
N ILE A 258 3.40 -9.37 34.57
CA ILE A 258 2.48 -9.66 35.69
C ILE A 258 2.88 -8.86 36.93
N TRP A 259 4.17 -8.86 37.27
CA TRP A 259 4.70 -8.11 38.40
C TRP A 259 4.49 -6.60 38.24
N THR A 260 4.71 -6.07 37.03
CA THR A 260 4.47 -4.66 36.72
C THR A 260 3.01 -4.29 36.93
N PHE A 261 2.08 -5.10 36.44
CA PHE A 261 0.65 -4.88 36.66
C PHE A 261 0.27 -4.94 38.14
N TYR A 262 0.78 -5.94 38.87
CA TYR A 262 0.56 -6.04 40.31
C TYR A 262 1.07 -4.80 41.07
N ARG A 263 2.23 -4.25 40.68
CA ARG A 263 2.74 -2.99 41.24
C ARG A 263 1.90 -1.79 40.84
N MET A 264 1.41 -1.72 39.60
CA MET A 264 0.48 -0.67 39.15
C MET A 264 -0.75 -0.61 40.05
N GLN A 265 -1.32 -1.78 40.38
CA GLN A 265 -2.52 -1.88 41.21
C GLN A 265 -2.28 -1.43 42.67
N ARG A 266 -1.04 -1.56 43.16
CA ARG A 266 -0.65 -1.22 44.54
C ARG A 266 0.08 0.12 44.69
N ALA A 267 0.43 0.78 43.59
CA ALA A 267 1.07 2.08 43.64
C ALA A 267 0.12 3.08 44.32
N LYS A 268 0.61 3.89 45.26
CA LYS A 268 -0.19 5.00 45.77
C LYS A 268 -0.57 5.90 44.59
N PRO A 269 -1.77 6.51 44.57
CA PRO A 269 -2.04 7.60 43.65
C PRO A 269 -0.90 8.62 43.78
N PRO A 270 -0.46 9.27 42.69
CA PRO A 270 0.37 10.45 42.85
C PRO A 270 -0.32 11.34 43.88
N GLN A 271 0.33 11.59 45.02
CA GLN A 271 -0.06 12.72 45.82
C GLN A 271 0.17 13.91 44.89
N GLU A 272 -0.90 14.53 44.42
CA GLU A 272 -0.80 15.95 44.14
C GLU A 272 -0.18 16.53 45.42
N GLU A 273 1.02 17.09 45.31
CA GLU A 273 1.44 18.11 46.26
C GLU A 273 0.33 19.14 46.19
N ALA A 274 -0.62 19.02 47.13
CA ALA A 274 -1.55 20.09 47.41
C ALA A 274 -0.66 21.26 47.80
N GLN A 275 -0.38 22.13 46.84
CA GLN A 275 0.01 23.48 47.19
C GLN A 275 -1.07 23.95 48.17
N PRO A 276 -0.70 24.34 49.40
CA PRO A 276 -1.69 24.86 50.32
C PRO A 276 -2.44 25.99 49.59
N PRO A 277 -3.77 26.11 49.76
CA PRO A 277 -4.50 27.21 49.16
C PRO A 277 -3.76 28.51 49.48
N PRO A 278 -3.59 29.42 48.50
CA PRO A 278 -2.91 30.68 48.76
C PRO A 278 -3.55 31.30 50.00
N GLN A 279 -2.74 31.52 51.04
CA GLN A 279 -3.19 32.21 52.24
C GLN A 279 -3.70 33.57 51.78
N LEU A 280 -5.02 33.78 51.87
CA LEU A 280 -5.58 35.12 51.76
C LEU A 280 -4.93 35.96 52.87
N PRO A 281 -4.39 37.15 52.57
CA PRO A 281 -3.84 38.03 53.60
C PRO A 281 -4.90 38.32 54.66
N ALA A 282 -4.44 38.52 55.89
CA ALA A 282 -5.32 38.84 57.02
C ALA A 282 -6.16 40.10 56.72
N PRO A 283 -7.38 40.23 57.29
CA PRO A 283 -8.30 41.33 56.99
C PRO A 283 -7.74 42.74 57.22
N ASP A 284 -6.62 42.87 57.92
CA ASP A 284 -6.01 44.15 58.30
C ASP A 284 -4.99 44.68 57.27
N GLU A 285 -4.71 43.97 56.17
CA GLU A 285 -3.81 44.41 55.08
C GLU A 285 -4.52 44.61 53.73
N ILE A 286 -5.78 45.03 53.75
CA ILE A 286 -6.44 45.53 52.54
C ILE A 286 -6.20 47.05 52.48
N GLU A 287 -5.06 47.46 51.91
CA GLU A 287 -4.94 48.82 51.40
C GLU A 287 -6.01 49.01 50.31
N GLU A 288 -6.97 49.92 50.56
CA GLU A 288 -7.93 50.38 49.55
C GLU A 288 -7.17 51.02 48.39
N ARG A 289 -6.80 50.22 47.38
CA ARG A 289 -6.45 50.77 46.08
C ARG A 289 -7.71 51.30 45.41
N PRO A 290 -7.72 52.58 44.98
CA PRO A 290 -8.86 53.11 44.24
C PRO A 290 -9.08 52.29 42.97
N PRO A 291 -10.35 52.13 42.54
CA PRO A 291 -10.67 51.29 41.39
C PRO A 291 -9.91 51.79 40.15
N PRO A 292 -9.36 50.88 39.33
CA PRO A 292 -8.62 51.28 38.13
C PRO A 292 -9.56 52.06 37.20
N GLN A 293 -9.19 53.31 36.90
CA GLN A 293 -9.89 54.10 35.88
C GLN A 293 -9.72 53.39 34.53
N LEU A 294 -10.85 52.94 33.96
CA LEU A 294 -10.89 52.42 32.61
C LEU A 294 -10.50 53.54 31.63
N PRO A 295 -9.52 53.33 30.74
CA PRO A 295 -9.13 54.36 29.78
C PRO A 295 -10.28 54.63 28.79
N ALA A 296 -10.37 55.88 28.33
CA ALA A 296 -11.40 56.33 27.40
C ALA A 296 -11.31 55.57 26.05
N PRO A 297 -12.43 55.42 25.29
CA PRO A 297 -12.51 54.53 24.13
C PRO A 297 -11.54 54.80 22.98
N ASP A 298 -10.87 55.95 22.96
CA ASP A 298 -10.05 56.41 21.83
C ASP A 298 -8.54 56.09 21.97
N GLU A 299 -8.10 55.42 23.05
CA GLU A 299 -6.67 55.11 23.27
C GLU A 299 -6.26 53.63 23.11
N ILE A 300 -7.15 52.75 22.65
CA ILE A 300 -6.75 51.39 22.27
C ILE A 300 -6.11 51.43 20.87
N LYS A 301 -4.85 51.91 20.80
CA LYS A 301 -3.99 51.61 19.65
C LYS A 301 -3.63 50.12 19.73
N GLU A 302 -4.28 49.31 18.90
CA GLU A 302 -3.83 47.94 18.62
C GLU A 302 -2.34 47.99 18.26
N GLN A 303 -1.49 47.49 19.15
CA GLN A 303 -0.10 47.25 18.79
C GLN A 303 -0.09 46.21 17.67
N PRO A 304 0.48 46.50 16.49
CA PRO A 304 0.61 45.49 15.46
C PRO A 304 1.45 44.33 16.02
N PRO A 305 1.10 43.07 15.70
CA PRO A 305 1.86 41.93 16.20
C PRO A 305 3.33 42.08 15.82
N PRO A 306 4.28 41.70 16.69
CA PRO A 306 5.69 41.83 16.39
C PRO A 306 6.00 41.11 15.07
N PRO A 307 6.83 41.69 14.18
CA PRO A 307 7.10 41.09 12.89
C PRO A 307 7.66 39.68 13.11
N ALA A 308 6.97 38.68 12.56
CA ALA A 308 7.40 37.31 12.61
C ALA A 308 8.83 37.24 12.08
N ARG A 309 9.80 36.85 12.92
CA ARG A 309 11.19 36.64 12.51
C ARG A 309 11.19 35.63 11.35
N ARG A 310 11.38 36.13 10.12
CA ARG A 310 11.62 35.34 8.90
C ARG A 310 13.02 34.75 8.96
N GLY A 311 13.24 33.82 9.88
CA GLY A 311 14.37 32.90 9.86
C GLY A 311 13.83 31.51 9.61
N ILE A 312 14.26 30.85 8.55
CA ILE A 312 13.94 29.43 8.32
C ILE A 312 14.58 28.66 9.47
N LYS A 313 13.76 28.21 10.43
CA LYS A 313 14.23 27.25 11.44
C LYS A 313 14.50 25.93 10.72
N LEU A 314 15.75 25.48 10.76
CA LEU A 314 16.22 24.24 10.11
C LEU A 314 15.37 23.00 10.45
N TRP A 315 14.68 23.03 11.59
CA TRP A 315 13.81 21.95 12.09
C TRP A 315 12.30 22.23 11.95
N SER A 316 11.92 23.17 11.08
CA SER A 316 10.51 23.46 10.82
C SER A 316 9.89 22.39 9.90
N ALA A 317 8.59 22.14 10.06
CA ALA A 317 7.87 21.16 9.25
C ALA A 317 8.01 21.35 7.72
N PRO A 318 8.01 22.58 7.16
CA PRO A 318 8.29 22.79 5.75
C PRO A 318 9.68 22.32 5.31
N VAL A 319 10.71 22.52 6.13
CA VAL A 319 12.07 22.01 5.85
C VAL A 319 12.08 20.49 5.88
N GLY A 320 11.39 19.89 6.86
CA GLY A 320 11.19 18.44 6.90
C GLY A 320 10.56 17.88 5.62
N VAL A 321 9.51 18.54 5.10
CA VAL A 321 8.89 18.14 3.83
C VAL A 321 9.79 18.36 2.63
N ALA A 322 10.56 19.45 2.57
CA ALA A 322 11.53 19.66 1.51
C ALA A 322 12.58 18.53 1.47
N ILE A 323 13.05 18.10 2.65
CA ILE A 323 13.96 16.94 2.78
C ILE A 323 13.28 15.66 2.28
N LEU A 324 12.03 15.40 2.69
CA LEU A 324 11.28 14.22 2.22
C LEU A 324 11.10 14.22 0.71
N VAL A 325 10.80 15.36 0.10
CA VAL A 325 10.67 15.52 -1.35
C VAL A 325 11.99 15.23 -2.07
N ILE A 326 13.10 15.78 -1.57
CA ILE A 326 14.43 15.53 -2.15
C ILE A 326 14.79 14.05 -2.05
N ILE A 327 14.60 13.44 -0.87
CA ILE A 327 14.87 12.01 -0.66
C ILE A 327 14.00 11.17 -1.60
N TYR A 328 12.68 11.40 -1.59
CA TYR A 328 11.74 10.64 -2.39
C TYR A 328 12.07 10.73 -3.88
N PHE A 329 12.27 11.94 -4.41
CA PHE A 329 12.61 12.16 -5.81
C PHE A 329 13.92 11.46 -6.16
N SER A 330 14.98 11.63 -5.35
CA SER A 330 16.29 11.05 -5.61
C SER A 330 16.23 9.51 -5.63
N VAL A 331 15.55 8.92 -4.66
CA VAL A 331 15.39 7.46 -4.57
C VAL A 331 14.47 6.93 -5.69
N SER A 332 13.42 7.67 -6.05
CA SER A 332 12.47 7.27 -7.09
C SER A 332 13.06 7.39 -8.50
N VAL A 333 13.98 8.34 -8.73
CA VAL A 333 14.71 8.47 -10.00
C VAL A 333 15.86 7.46 -10.10
N TRP A 334 16.43 7.04 -8.97
CA TRP A 334 17.52 6.07 -8.97
C TRP A 334 17.11 4.78 -9.69
N ASN A 335 17.86 4.37 -10.72
CA ASN A 335 17.60 3.16 -11.50
C ASN A 335 16.18 3.10 -12.11
N LEU A 336 15.62 4.25 -12.49
CA LEU A 336 14.26 4.34 -13.05
C LEU A 336 14.13 3.65 -14.41
N GLY A 337 15.13 3.79 -15.27
CA GLY A 337 15.22 3.18 -16.59
C GLY A 337 16.49 3.62 -17.30
N ASP A 338 16.85 2.94 -18.38
CA ASP A 338 17.99 3.35 -19.20
C ASP A 338 17.66 4.62 -19.98
N LEU A 339 18.66 5.49 -20.15
CA LEU A 339 18.56 6.78 -20.85
C LEU A 339 18.67 6.64 -22.37
N ARG A 340 19.03 5.46 -22.85
CA ARG A 340 19.15 5.09 -24.26
C ARG A 340 18.49 3.74 -24.45
N ALA A 341 17.85 3.56 -25.60
CA ALA A 341 17.26 2.31 -26.03
C ALA A 341 17.44 2.23 -27.56
N PRO A 342 17.49 1.02 -28.14
CA PRO A 342 17.60 0.87 -29.58
C PRO A 342 16.46 1.59 -30.31
N SER A 343 16.83 2.27 -31.38
CA SER A 343 16.01 3.17 -32.17
C SER A 343 16.00 2.83 -33.66
N SER A 344 17.01 2.13 -34.17
CA SER A 344 17.01 1.58 -35.52
C SER A 344 15.96 0.48 -35.65
N ASP A 345 15.46 0.22 -36.86
CA ASP A 345 14.50 -0.85 -37.06
C ASP A 345 14.66 -1.55 -38.40
N PHE A 346 14.61 -2.88 -38.33
CA PHE A 346 14.48 -3.76 -39.47
C PHE A 346 13.01 -4.14 -39.66
N VAL A 347 12.48 -3.88 -40.86
CA VAL A 347 11.12 -4.26 -41.26
C VAL A 347 11.21 -5.22 -42.44
N PRO A 348 10.72 -6.46 -42.31
CA PRO A 348 10.62 -7.39 -43.42
C PRO A 348 9.71 -6.80 -44.51
N GLN A 349 10.20 -6.78 -45.75
CA GLN A 349 9.49 -6.36 -46.95
C GLN A 349 9.20 -7.54 -47.89
N ASN A 350 9.97 -8.63 -47.80
CA ASN A 350 9.68 -9.88 -48.50
C ASN A 350 8.90 -10.84 -47.58
N ASP A 351 8.17 -11.78 -48.19
CA ASP A 351 7.46 -12.83 -47.45
C ASP A 351 7.70 -14.22 -48.10
N PRO A 352 8.53 -15.08 -47.49
CA PRO A 352 9.37 -14.82 -46.33
C PRO A 352 10.59 -13.93 -46.69
N GLU A 353 11.17 -13.25 -45.70
CA GLU A 353 12.47 -12.56 -45.82
C GLU A 353 13.53 -13.27 -44.98
N GLU A 354 14.70 -13.50 -45.57
CA GLU A 354 15.81 -14.16 -44.91
C GLU A 354 16.92 -13.17 -44.51
N VAL A 355 17.41 -13.34 -43.28
CA VAL A 355 18.64 -12.71 -42.80
C VAL A 355 19.44 -13.72 -41.97
N TYR A 356 20.74 -13.84 -42.22
CA TYR A 356 21.64 -14.61 -41.37
C TYR A 356 22.80 -13.75 -40.85
N LEU A 357 23.16 -14.00 -39.60
CA LEU A 357 24.24 -13.34 -38.88
C LEU A 357 25.51 -14.18 -38.99
N ASP A 358 26.64 -13.57 -39.34
CA ASP A 358 27.98 -14.17 -39.27
C ASP A 358 28.67 -13.72 -37.99
N LEU A 359 29.09 -14.67 -37.15
CA LEU A 359 29.87 -14.41 -35.93
C LEU A 359 31.37 -14.26 -36.23
N GLY A 360 31.81 -14.52 -37.46
CA GLY A 360 33.20 -14.51 -37.89
C GLY A 360 33.95 -15.80 -37.56
N GLU A 361 33.63 -16.43 -36.44
CA GLU A 361 34.17 -17.72 -36.00
C GLU A 361 33.07 -18.64 -35.44
N THR A 362 33.38 -19.94 -35.34
CA THR A 362 32.46 -20.90 -34.72
C THR A 362 32.53 -20.75 -33.20
N THR A 363 31.42 -20.35 -32.60
CA THR A 363 31.31 -20.12 -31.15
C THR A 363 30.05 -20.78 -30.62
N ARG A 364 30.06 -21.12 -29.32
CA ARG A 364 28.85 -21.56 -28.61
C ARG A 364 27.87 -20.40 -28.50
N VAL A 365 26.62 -20.58 -28.90
CA VAL A 365 25.54 -19.62 -28.72
C VAL A 365 24.46 -20.30 -27.87
N ASP A 366 24.24 -19.79 -26.67
CA ASP A 366 23.24 -20.33 -25.74
C ASP A 366 21.87 -19.67 -25.97
N ASP A 367 21.83 -18.34 -26.06
CA ASP A 367 20.59 -17.56 -26.17
C ASP A 367 20.66 -16.51 -27.28
N VAL A 368 19.52 -16.30 -27.93
CA VAL A 368 19.27 -15.24 -28.92
C VAL A 368 18.18 -14.33 -28.38
N PHE A 369 18.46 -13.03 -28.33
CA PHE A 369 17.52 -12.01 -27.91
C PHE A 369 17.12 -11.14 -29.09
N LEU A 370 15.82 -10.93 -29.28
CA LEU A 370 15.27 -10.03 -30.30
C LEU A 370 14.44 -8.94 -29.62
N LEU A 371 14.75 -7.68 -29.91
CA LEU A 371 13.94 -6.56 -29.47
C LEU A 371 12.78 -6.34 -30.43
N LEU A 372 11.55 -6.50 -29.96
CA LEU A 372 10.37 -6.16 -30.75
C LEU A 372 10.01 -4.69 -30.50
N GLN A 373 10.02 -3.84 -31.54
CA GLN A 373 9.74 -2.41 -31.41
C GLN A 373 8.25 -2.07 -31.50
N ASP A 374 7.45 -2.90 -32.15
CA ASP A 374 6.01 -2.71 -32.27
C ASP A 374 5.25 -4.00 -31.97
N ALA A 375 3.95 -3.87 -31.75
CA ALA A 375 3.08 -5.00 -31.41
C ALA A 375 2.45 -5.67 -32.63
N SER A 376 3.00 -5.40 -33.81
CA SER A 376 2.65 -6.11 -35.04
C SER A 376 2.98 -7.59 -34.88
N THR A 377 2.35 -8.44 -35.70
CA THR A 377 2.67 -9.86 -35.62
C THR A 377 4.07 -10.10 -36.18
N VAL A 378 4.92 -10.74 -35.38
CA VAL A 378 6.25 -11.19 -35.80
C VAL A 378 6.23 -12.72 -35.76
N ASP A 379 6.38 -13.34 -36.93
CA ASP A 379 6.45 -14.78 -37.09
C ASP A 379 7.86 -15.12 -37.63
N ILE A 380 8.61 -15.91 -36.89
CA ILE A 380 10.01 -16.18 -37.20
C ILE A 380 10.33 -17.66 -37.10
N GLU A 381 11.28 -18.08 -37.93
CA GLU A 381 11.96 -19.35 -37.77
C GLU A 381 13.46 -19.13 -37.62
N LEU A 382 14.03 -19.74 -36.60
CA LEU A 382 15.46 -19.69 -36.30
C LEU A 382 16.13 -20.94 -36.83
N TYR A 383 17.26 -20.76 -37.51
CA TYR A 383 18.09 -21.81 -38.07
C TYR A 383 19.55 -21.62 -37.67
N GLN A 384 20.31 -22.71 -37.71
CA GLN A 384 21.76 -22.72 -37.51
C GLN A 384 22.45 -23.50 -38.63
N GLY A 385 23.76 -23.32 -38.81
CA GLY A 385 24.54 -24.11 -39.75
C GLY A 385 25.44 -23.24 -40.61
N SER A 386 25.39 -23.47 -41.93
CA SER A 386 26.10 -22.66 -42.93
C SER A 386 25.14 -22.19 -44.03
N PRO A 387 25.50 -21.17 -44.81
CA PRO A 387 24.71 -20.73 -45.97
C PRO A 387 24.37 -21.84 -46.98
N GLU A 388 25.12 -22.94 -46.98
CA GLU A 388 24.93 -24.09 -47.86
C GLU A 388 24.02 -25.17 -47.24
N SER A 389 23.86 -25.18 -45.92
CA SER A 389 23.11 -26.21 -45.18
C SER A 389 22.61 -25.69 -43.84
N TRP A 390 21.30 -25.48 -43.75
CA TRP A 390 20.60 -24.98 -42.57
C TRP A 390 19.86 -26.07 -41.81
N THR A 391 19.97 -26.07 -40.49
CA THR A 391 19.19 -26.90 -39.57
C THR A 391 18.21 -26.01 -38.83
N HIS A 392 16.92 -26.35 -38.88
CA HIS A 392 15.86 -25.66 -38.12
C HIS A 392 16.06 -25.86 -36.62
N VAL A 393 15.84 -24.80 -35.84
CA VAL A 393 15.96 -24.80 -34.39
C VAL A 393 14.60 -24.59 -33.73
N ILE A 394 13.93 -23.46 -34.00
CA ILE A 394 12.66 -23.10 -33.38
C ILE A 394 11.82 -22.23 -34.31
N SER A 395 10.50 -22.29 -34.16
CA SER A 395 9.55 -21.36 -34.78
C SER A 395 8.77 -20.67 -33.67
N GLU A 396 8.69 -19.34 -33.72
CA GLU A 396 8.00 -18.53 -32.72
C GLU A 396 7.11 -17.48 -33.39
N ARG A 397 6.00 -17.16 -32.73
CA ARG A 397 5.05 -16.17 -33.21
C ARG A 397 4.57 -15.28 -32.06
N TRP A 398 4.89 -14.00 -32.15
CA TRP A 398 4.41 -12.99 -31.21
C TRP A 398 3.32 -12.13 -31.85
N SER A 399 2.29 -11.79 -31.07
CA SER A 399 1.22 -10.89 -31.53
C SER A 399 0.64 -10.09 -30.38
N GLY A 400 0.29 -8.82 -30.63
CA GLY A 400 -0.66 -8.06 -29.82
C GLY A 400 -0.14 -7.41 -28.53
N SER A 401 0.99 -7.84 -27.96
CA SER A 401 1.46 -7.33 -26.66
C SER A 401 2.95 -6.97 -26.56
N ALA A 402 3.81 -7.54 -27.39
CA ALA A 402 5.26 -7.31 -27.28
C ALA A 402 5.65 -5.97 -27.95
N HIS A 403 5.71 -4.89 -27.17
CA HIS A 403 6.16 -3.58 -27.63
C HIS A 403 7.31 -3.08 -26.76
N ARG A 404 8.46 -2.79 -27.39
CA ARG A 404 9.70 -2.39 -26.72
C ARG A 404 10.12 -3.42 -25.66
N GLU A 405 10.04 -4.69 -26.06
CA GLU A 405 10.29 -5.84 -25.21
C GLU A 405 11.29 -6.79 -25.87
N TRP A 406 12.22 -7.31 -25.07
CA TRP A 406 13.21 -8.29 -25.51
C TRP A 406 12.64 -9.70 -25.38
N GLN A 407 12.58 -10.42 -26.49
CA GLN A 407 12.16 -11.81 -26.54
C GLN A 407 13.39 -12.72 -26.56
N ARG A 408 13.37 -13.76 -25.73
CA ARG A 408 14.46 -14.73 -25.59
C ARG A 408 14.12 -16.02 -26.35
N LEU A 409 15.05 -16.47 -27.17
CA LEU A 409 15.05 -17.77 -27.83
C LEU A 409 16.28 -18.57 -27.37
N VAL A 410 16.12 -19.86 -27.12
CA VAL A 410 17.21 -20.74 -26.69
C VAL A 410 17.77 -21.47 -27.91
N LEU A 411 19.09 -21.39 -28.11
CA LEU A 411 19.80 -22.10 -29.18
C LEU A 411 20.62 -23.27 -28.60
N GLY A 412 21.55 -22.98 -27.68
CA GLY A 412 22.31 -23.98 -26.93
C GLY A 412 23.36 -24.78 -27.71
N GLN A 413 23.88 -24.27 -28.84
CA GLN A 413 24.76 -25.01 -29.76
C GLN A 413 25.96 -24.20 -30.26
N GLU A 414 27.00 -24.90 -30.76
CA GLU A 414 28.13 -24.28 -31.47
C GLU A 414 27.77 -24.02 -32.93
N THR A 415 27.86 -22.76 -33.35
CA THR A 415 27.58 -22.36 -34.74
C THR A 415 28.39 -21.11 -35.08
N ARG A 416 28.65 -20.91 -36.37
CA ARG A 416 29.18 -19.64 -36.89
C ARG A 416 28.07 -18.73 -37.42
N TYR A 417 26.98 -19.33 -37.90
CA TYR A 417 25.87 -18.60 -38.50
C TYR A 417 24.56 -18.86 -37.77
N VAL A 418 23.81 -17.80 -37.52
CA VAL A 418 22.44 -17.83 -36.99
C VAL A 418 21.52 -17.20 -38.02
N ARG A 419 20.54 -17.94 -38.52
CA ARG A 419 19.63 -17.51 -39.58
C ARG A 419 18.23 -17.28 -39.05
N PHE A 420 17.65 -16.14 -39.42
CA PHE A 420 16.27 -15.76 -39.20
C PHE A 420 15.51 -15.80 -40.52
N LEU A 421 14.40 -16.52 -40.52
CA LEU A 421 13.41 -16.48 -41.59
C LEU A 421 12.17 -15.78 -41.06
N PHE A 422 11.95 -14.53 -41.48
CA PHE A 422 10.79 -13.74 -41.11
C PHE A 422 9.62 -14.10 -42.04
N LYS A 423 8.51 -14.55 -41.45
CA LYS A 423 7.29 -14.92 -42.16
C LYS A 423 6.24 -13.83 -42.00
N GLY A 424 5.72 -13.36 -43.12
CA GLY A 424 4.86 -12.17 -43.16
C GLY A 424 5.66 -10.87 -43.11
N ALA A 425 5.35 -9.95 -44.02
CA ALA A 425 5.93 -8.61 -44.06
C ALA A 425 5.28 -7.69 -43.00
N SER A 426 5.34 -8.09 -41.72
CA SER A 426 4.84 -7.32 -40.58
C SER A 426 5.78 -7.39 -39.39
N GLY A 427 5.86 -6.31 -38.61
CA GLY A 427 6.73 -6.25 -37.44
C GLY A 427 8.01 -5.45 -37.63
N ARG A 428 8.38 -4.70 -36.59
CA ARG A 428 9.61 -3.89 -36.53
C ARG A 428 10.54 -4.51 -35.50
N ILE A 429 11.69 -5.01 -35.97
CA ILE A 429 12.72 -5.62 -35.13
C ILE A 429 13.77 -4.56 -34.86
N GLY A 430 14.02 -4.27 -33.59
CA GLY A 430 14.89 -3.18 -33.19
C GLY A 430 16.36 -3.55 -33.09
N GLU A 431 16.66 -4.77 -32.67
CA GLU A 431 18.03 -5.19 -32.37
C GLU A 431 18.07 -6.71 -32.12
N VAL A 432 19.21 -7.34 -32.40
CA VAL A 432 19.50 -8.72 -32.06
C VAL A 432 20.75 -8.81 -31.20
N ALA A 433 20.69 -9.55 -30.11
CA ALA A 433 21.85 -9.84 -29.28
C ALA A 433 21.99 -11.34 -29.03
N LEU A 434 23.21 -11.84 -29.01
CA LEU A 434 23.53 -13.24 -28.79
C LEU A 434 24.36 -13.40 -27.52
N LEU A 435 24.11 -14.47 -26.76
CA LEU A 435 24.86 -14.79 -25.55
C LEU A 435 25.52 -16.17 -25.64
N ALA A 436 26.72 -16.26 -25.06
CA ALA A 436 27.43 -17.49 -24.74
C ALA A 436 27.88 -17.42 -23.27
N ASP A 437 27.55 -18.41 -22.44
CA ASP A 437 27.92 -18.43 -21.02
C ASP A 437 27.56 -17.11 -20.27
N ASN A 438 26.38 -16.54 -20.58
CA ASN A 438 25.90 -15.24 -20.11
C ASN A 438 26.73 -14.00 -20.53
N GLN A 439 27.68 -14.15 -21.46
CA GLN A 439 28.44 -13.05 -22.05
C GLN A 439 27.93 -12.72 -23.45
N LYS A 440 27.83 -11.43 -23.76
CA LYS A 440 27.39 -10.95 -25.07
C LYS A 440 28.45 -11.25 -26.12
N LEU A 441 28.02 -11.80 -27.25
CA LEU A 441 28.85 -12.05 -28.42
C LEU A 441 28.84 -10.83 -29.36
N ASP A 442 29.97 -10.59 -30.02
CA ASP A 442 30.05 -9.61 -31.10
C ASP A 442 29.60 -10.26 -32.41
N ILE A 443 28.64 -9.63 -33.09
CA ILE A 443 28.17 -10.08 -34.41
C ILE A 443 28.97 -9.36 -35.50
N ALA A 444 29.64 -10.11 -36.37
CA ALA A 444 30.55 -9.55 -37.37
C ALA A 444 29.81 -8.94 -38.57
N ALA A 445 28.73 -9.60 -39.04
CA ALA A 445 27.91 -9.11 -40.13
C ALA A 445 26.48 -9.65 -40.06
N ALA A 446 25.53 -8.89 -40.64
CA ALA A 446 24.16 -9.33 -40.90
C ALA A 446 23.92 -9.30 -42.41
N ILE A 447 23.65 -10.47 -42.98
CA ILE A 447 23.54 -10.66 -44.43
C ILE A 447 22.11 -11.10 -44.73
N GLY A 448 21.34 -10.28 -45.44
CA GLY A 448 19.98 -10.63 -45.84
C GLY A 448 19.72 -10.44 -47.32
N ASP A 449 18.52 -10.83 -47.76
CA ASP A 449 18.09 -10.80 -49.17
C ASP A 449 18.22 -9.43 -49.83
N ARG A 450 18.07 -8.36 -49.04
CA ARG A 450 18.16 -6.96 -49.49
C ARG A 450 19.55 -6.35 -49.33
N GLY A 451 20.55 -7.16 -48.98
CA GLY A 451 21.93 -6.76 -48.75
C GLY A 451 22.23 -6.36 -47.30
N GLU A 452 23.52 -6.25 -46.98
CA GLU A 452 24.01 -5.99 -45.61
C GLU A 452 23.53 -4.64 -45.05
N GLU A 453 23.36 -3.62 -45.89
CA GLU A 453 22.95 -2.28 -45.44
C GLU A 453 21.55 -2.29 -44.84
N ALA A 454 20.62 -3.07 -45.41
CA ALA A 454 19.26 -3.21 -44.89
C ALA A 454 19.22 -4.05 -43.61
N SER A 455 20.00 -5.13 -43.54
CA SER A 455 20.04 -6.04 -42.40
C SER A 455 20.88 -5.51 -41.23
N ARG A 456 21.71 -4.48 -41.45
CA ARG A 456 22.57 -3.88 -40.43
C ARG A 456 21.79 -3.32 -39.23
N ALA A 457 20.56 -2.88 -39.43
CA ALA A 457 19.67 -2.40 -38.36
C ALA A 457 19.32 -3.49 -37.31
N LEU A 458 19.63 -4.76 -37.57
CA LEU A 458 19.49 -5.83 -36.59
C LEU A 458 20.69 -5.96 -35.65
N ILE A 459 21.79 -5.24 -35.89
CA ILE A 459 23.06 -5.43 -35.18
C ILE A 459 23.82 -4.11 -34.90
N ASP A 460 23.23 -2.93 -35.14
CA ASP A 460 23.94 -1.65 -35.16
C ASP A 460 24.01 -0.92 -33.81
N GLU A 461 23.19 -1.31 -32.84
CA GLU A 461 23.11 -0.74 -31.49
C GLU A 461 23.31 -1.83 -30.40
N GLN A 462 24.06 -2.89 -30.71
CA GLN A 462 24.37 -4.00 -29.79
C GLN A 462 24.97 -3.56 -28.44
N ASP A 463 25.60 -2.37 -28.35
CA ASP A 463 26.12 -1.83 -27.09
C ASP A 463 25.01 -1.45 -26.09
N LEU A 464 23.78 -1.27 -26.56
CA LEU A 464 22.61 -0.96 -25.74
C LEU A 464 21.95 -2.20 -25.11
N PHE A 465 22.30 -3.41 -25.55
CA PHE A 465 21.86 -4.64 -24.90
C PHE A 465 22.65 -4.91 -23.61
N ILE A 466 21.92 -5.02 -22.49
CA ILE A 466 22.49 -5.26 -21.16
C ILE A 466 21.86 -6.54 -20.57
N HIS A 467 22.70 -7.50 -20.21
CA HIS A 467 22.31 -8.77 -19.57
C HIS A 467 22.77 -8.83 -18.11
N PRO A 468 21.96 -9.34 -17.15
CA PRO A 468 20.59 -9.84 -17.33
C PRO A 468 19.60 -8.72 -17.65
N LEU A 469 18.57 -9.05 -18.42
CA LEU A 469 17.47 -8.13 -18.69
C LEU A 469 16.81 -7.72 -17.37
N SER A 470 16.42 -6.45 -17.29
CA SER A 470 15.73 -5.91 -16.12
C SER A 470 14.68 -4.90 -16.57
N HIS A 471 13.91 -4.38 -15.62
CA HIS A 471 12.95 -3.29 -15.90
C HIS A 471 13.61 -2.08 -16.57
N LYS A 472 14.93 -1.93 -16.51
CA LYS A 472 15.63 -0.78 -17.09
C LYS A 472 15.69 -0.77 -18.62
N SER A 473 15.66 -1.95 -19.25
CA SER A 473 15.96 -2.11 -20.67
C SER A 473 14.73 -2.33 -21.56
N GLY A 474 13.52 -2.41 -20.99
CA GLY A 474 12.27 -2.62 -21.72
C GLY A 474 11.04 -2.26 -20.90
N ALA A 475 9.88 -2.33 -21.55
CA ALA A 475 8.58 -2.20 -20.91
C ALA A 475 8.28 -3.47 -20.10
N TYR A 476 7.60 -3.33 -18.96
CA TYR A 476 7.14 -4.49 -18.18
C TYR A 476 5.74 -4.25 -17.63
N PHE A 477 4.98 -5.33 -17.42
CA PHE A 477 3.59 -5.25 -16.97
C PHE A 477 2.75 -4.38 -17.93
N ASP A 478 1.84 -3.54 -17.42
CA ASP A 478 0.95 -2.70 -18.23
C ASP A 478 1.69 -1.60 -19.04
N GLU A 479 2.99 -1.37 -18.82
CA GLU A 479 3.75 -0.38 -19.59
C GLU A 479 3.72 -0.67 -21.10
N ILE A 480 3.63 -1.95 -21.50
CA ILE A 480 3.55 -2.38 -22.90
C ILE A 480 2.36 -1.73 -23.64
N TYR A 481 1.27 -1.44 -22.92
CA TYR A 481 0.06 -0.82 -23.48
C TYR A 481 0.14 0.71 -23.43
N PHE A 482 0.51 1.27 -22.28
CA PHE A 482 0.51 2.73 -22.06
C PHE A 482 1.63 3.44 -22.81
N VAL A 483 2.84 2.86 -22.86
CA VAL A 483 3.98 3.41 -23.60
C VAL A 483 3.72 3.35 -25.09
N ARG A 484 3.20 2.21 -25.58
CA ARG A 484 2.79 2.05 -26.97
C ARG A 484 1.76 3.10 -27.39
N ALA A 485 0.68 3.22 -26.62
CA ALA A 485 -0.38 4.18 -26.96
C ALA A 485 0.10 5.64 -26.86
N ALA A 486 1.06 5.94 -25.99
CA ALA A 486 1.71 7.25 -25.96
C ALA A 486 2.51 7.52 -27.25
N GLU A 487 3.23 6.52 -27.79
CA GLU A 487 3.93 6.61 -29.07
C GLU A 487 2.97 6.76 -30.25
N GLU A 488 1.89 5.97 -30.30
CA GLU A 488 0.84 6.05 -31.33
C GLU A 488 0.23 7.47 -31.35
N HIS A 489 -0.06 8.06 -30.18
CA HIS A 489 -0.51 9.45 -30.08
C HIS A 489 0.52 10.48 -30.58
N LEU A 490 1.83 10.23 -30.41
CA LEU A 490 2.88 11.12 -30.95
C LEU A 490 2.96 11.03 -32.48
N LYS A 491 2.72 9.84 -33.04
CA LYS A 491 2.72 9.59 -34.49
C LYS A 491 1.41 9.98 -35.18
N LEU A 492 0.38 10.37 -34.41
CA LEU A 492 -0.99 10.62 -34.89
C LEU A 492 -1.58 9.36 -35.55
N GLU A 493 -1.29 8.21 -34.96
CA GLU A 493 -1.83 6.91 -35.35
C GLU A 493 -3.04 6.55 -34.49
N ASP A 494 -3.82 5.58 -34.96
CA ASP A 494 -4.95 5.04 -34.22
C ASP A 494 -4.43 4.27 -32.98
N PRO A 495 -4.82 4.63 -31.74
CA PRO A 495 -4.13 4.18 -30.53
C PRO A 495 -4.46 2.73 -30.14
N TYR A 496 -4.17 1.74 -31.00
CA TYR A 496 -4.54 0.33 -30.79
C TYR A 496 -3.93 -0.25 -29.52
N GLY A 497 -2.80 0.30 -29.07
CA GLY A 497 -2.09 -0.17 -27.90
C GLY A 497 -2.90 -0.11 -26.61
N GLU A 498 -3.77 0.89 -26.45
CA GLU A 498 -4.63 1.00 -25.25
C GLU A 498 -5.82 1.94 -25.51
N ARG A 499 -6.97 1.36 -25.90
CA ARG A 499 -8.22 2.10 -26.17
C ARG A 499 -9.28 1.93 -25.11
N THR A 500 -9.01 1.12 -24.09
CA THR A 500 -10.00 0.83 -23.07
C THR A 500 -10.12 2.01 -22.09
N HIS A 501 -9.12 2.89 -22.07
CA HIS A 501 -9.08 4.07 -21.22
C HIS A 501 -8.92 5.39 -22.00
N PRO A 502 -9.49 6.49 -21.50
CA PRO A 502 -9.26 7.84 -22.02
C PRO A 502 -7.76 8.24 -22.09
N PRO A 503 -7.39 9.22 -22.93
CA PRO A 503 -6.01 9.38 -23.39
C PRO A 503 -5.08 10.18 -22.46
N MET A 504 -5.58 10.91 -21.46
CA MET A 504 -4.77 11.90 -20.73
C MET A 504 -3.49 11.34 -20.09
N SER A 505 -3.52 10.14 -19.49
CA SER A 505 -2.30 9.52 -18.93
C SER A 505 -1.25 9.26 -20.00
N LYS A 506 -1.69 8.77 -21.17
CA LYS A 506 -0.86 8.49 -22.34
C LYS A 506 -0.29 9.77 -22.91
N LEU A 507 -1.06 10.86 -22.91
CA LEU A 507 -0.56 12.18 -23.33
C LEU A 507 0.49 12.76 -22.39
N ILE A 508 0.38 12.51 -21.08
CA ILE A 508 1.42 12.91 -20.12
C ILE A 508 2.71 12.10 -20.37
N ILE A 509 2.60 10.79 -20.62
CA ILE A 509 3.73 9.93 -20.97
C ILE A 509 4.33 10.36 -22.33
N ALA A 510 3.50 10.64 -23.33
CA ALA A 510 3.90 11.14 -24.64
C ALA A 510 4.66 12.48 -24.55
N ALA A 511 4.19 13.40 -23.70
CA ALA A 511 4.90 14.64 -23.44
C ALA A 511 6.29 14.40 -22.82
N SER A 512 6.40 13.40 -21.93
CA SER A 512 7.68 12.98 -21.35
C SER A 512 8.63 12.40 -22.40
N ILE A 513 8.14 11.49 -23.26
CA ILE A 513 8.89 10.92 -24.39
C ILE A 513 9.39 12.03 -25.32
N LYS A 514 8.53 13.01 -25.63
CA LYS A 514 8.89 14.14 -26.50
C LYS A 514 10.01 15.01 -25.93
N VAL A 515 10.13 15.11 -24.60
CA VAL A 515 11.13 15.94 -23.92
C VAL A 515 12.44 15.18 -23.67
N PHE A 516 12.36 13.91 -23.27
CA PHE A 516 13.52 13.13 -22.81
C PHE A 516 13.97 12.01 -23.78
N GLY A 517 13.32 11.89 -24.93
CA GLY A 517 13.55 10.83 -25.91
C GLY A 517 12.70 9.59 -25.65
N HIS A 518 12.67 8.66 -26.61
CA HIS A 518 11.95 7.39 -26.45
C HIS A 518 12.86 6.35 -25.80
N ASN A 519 12.79 6.27 -24.46
CA ASN A 519 13.57 5.33 -23.65
C ASN A 519 12.86 5.03 -22.32
N PRO A 520 13.20 3.92 -21.62
CA PRO A 520 12.55 3.52 -20.37
C PRO A 520 12.56 4.58 -19.27
N PHE A 521 13.60 5.40 -19.18
CA PHE A 521 13.62 6.53 -18.24
C PHE A 521 12.52 7.56 -18.55
N ALA A 522 12.39 7.95 -19.82
CA ALA A 522 11.43 8.94 -20.28
C ALA A 522 9.98 8.47 -20.09
N TRP A 523 9.71 7.18 -20.20
CA TRP A 523 8.38 6.61 -19.98
C TRP A 523 7.89 6.83 -18.53
N ARG A 524 8.81 6.77 -17.57
CA ARG A 524 8.49 6.68 -16.12
C ARG A 524 8.68 7.99 -15.36
N ILE A 525 9.55 8.91 -15.83
CA ILE A 525 9.90 10.12 -15.08
C ILE A 525 8.70 11.03 -14.77
N ALA A 526 7.70 11.09 -15.66
CA ALA A 526 6.47 11.83 -15.39
C ALA A 526 5.73 11.31 -14.15
N GLY A 527 5.65 9.98 -13.96
CA GLY A 527 5.07 9.36 -12.77
C GLY A 527 5.78 9.82 -11.50
N VAL A 528 7.12 9.77 -11.49
CA VAL A 528 7.95 10.20 -10.35
C VAL A 528 7.73 11.67 -10.02
N ILE A 529 7.64 12.55 -11.02
CA ILE A 529 7.37 13.98 -10.81
C ILE A 529 6.01 14.18 -10.13
N PHE A 530 4.95 13.56 -10.66
CA PHE A 530 3.60 13.70 -10.09
C PHE A 530 3.50 13.11 -8.69
N ALA A 531 4.13 11.97 -8.44
CA ALA A 531 4.20 11.35 -7.12
C ALA A 531 4.95 12.24 -6.11
N THR A 532 6.02 12.91 -6.55
CA THR A 532 6.77 13.86 -5.72
C THR A 532 5.93 15.11 -5.39
N LEU A 533 5.22 15.65 -6.38
CA LEU A 533 4.30 16.78 -6.18
C LEU A 533 3.15 16.42 -5.24
N MET A 534 2.71 15.15 -5.24
CA MET A 534 1.69 14.63 -4.34
C MET A 534 2.10 14.77 -2.86
N ILE A 535 3.39 14.63 -2.54
CA ILE A 535 3.91 14.79 -1.17
C ILE A 535 3.74 16.25 -0.70
N LEU A 536 3.99 17.22 -1.57
CA LEU A 536 3.76 18.64 -1.28
C LEU A 536 2.27 18.94 -1.10
N LEU A 537 1.44 18.36 -1.97
CA LEU A 537 0.00 18.55 -1.94
C LEU A 537 -0.62 17.96 -0.67
N ILE A 538 -0.25 16.73 -0.29
CA ILE A 538 -0.78 16.09 0.92
C ILE A 538 -0.30 16.79 2.19
N TYR A 539 0.94 17.29 2.21
CA TYR A 539 1.43 18.13 3.30
C TYR A 539 0.52 19.33 3.52
N ASP A 540 0.26 20.11 2.47
CA ASP A 540 -0.55 21.31 2.59
C ASP A 540 -2.01 20.98 2.91
N PHE A 541 -2.53 19.89 2.33
CA PHE A 541 -3.89 19.44 2.60
C PHE A 541 -4.08 19.06 4.07
N ALA A 542 -3.27 18.16 4.60
CA ALA A 542 -3.35 17.72 5.99
C ALA A 542 -3.02 18.87 6.96
N ARG A 543 -2.04 19.72 6.64
CA ARG A 543 -1.73 20.92 7.44
C ARG A 543 -2.94 21.81 7.62
N ARG A 544 -3.73 22.03 6.56
CA ARG A 544 -4.96 22.83 6.61
C ARG A 544 -6.09 22.11 7.31
N MET A 545 -6.24 20.80 7.06
CA MET A 545 -7.29 19.98 7.66
C MET A 545 -7.21 19.94 9.18
N PHE A 546 -5.99 19.79 9.70
CA PHE A 546 -5.73 19.68 11.14
C PHE A 546 -5.19 20.97 11.77
N ASN A 547 -5.11 22.06 11.00
CA ASN A 547 -4.50 23.33 11.40
C ASN A 547 -3.13 23.15 12.09
N SER A 548 -2.31 22.23 11.59
CA SER A 548 -1.07 21.79 12.24
C SER A 548 -0.01 21.40 11.22
N SER A 549 1.09 22.14 11.20
CA SER A 549 2.23 21.81 10.32
C SER A 549 2.88 20.48 10.67
N ARG A 550 2.75 20.02 11.93
CA ARG A 550 3.21 18.68 12.35
C ARG A 550 2.32 17.59 11.75
N ALA A 551 1.00 17.78 11.76
CA ALA A 551 0.08 16.83 11.12
C ALA A 551 0.32 16.75 9.61
N GLY A 552 0.57 17.90 8.97
CA GLY A 552 1.00 17.94 7.57
C GLY A 552 2.29 17.14 7.33
N LEU A 553 3.32 17.35 8.16
CA LEU A 553 4.58 16.62 8.04
C LEU A 553 4.40 15.11 8.24
N ILE A 554 3.56 14.70 9.18
CA ILE A 554 3.23 13.28 9.41
C ILE A 554 2.55 12.69 8.17
N ALA A 555 1.57 13.39 7.59
CA ALA A 555 0.89 12.91 6.37
C ALA A 555 1.87 12.77 5.19
N ALA A 556 2.72 13.77 4.98
CA ALA A 556 3.76 13.73 3.96
C ALA A 556 4.77 12.59 4.20
N PHE A 557 5.18 12.37 5.44
CA PHE A 557 6.05 11.27 5.84
C PHE A 557 5.39 9.92 5.53
N LEU A 558 4.14 9.72 5.93
CA LEU A 558 3.42 8.47 5.67
C LEU A 558 3.30 8.19 4.17
N LEU A 559 2.98 9.20 3.34
CA LEU A 559 2.91 9.03 1.90
C LEU A 559 4.30 8.74 1.28
N THR A 560 5.34 9.46 1.73
CA THR A 560 6.72 9.28 1.24
C THR A 560 7.23 7.85 1.42
N PHE A 561 6.83 7.18 2.51
CA PHE A 561 7.24 5.82 2.84
C PHE A 561 6.14 4.78 2.57
N ASP A 562 5.10 5.15 1.81
CA ASP A 562 4.11 4.19 1.34
C ASP A 562 4.67 3.40 0.15
N PHE A 563 4.70 2.07 0.27
CA PHE A 563 5.30 1.20 -0.72
C PHE A 563 4.55 1.20 -2.05
N MET A 564 3.22 1.32 -2.03
CA MET A 564 2.42 1.38 -3.25
C MET A 564 2.60 2.71 -3.96
N HIS A 565 2.63 3.82 -3.23
CA HIS A 565 2.95 5.14 -3.78
C HIS A 565 4.31 5.14 -4.47
N PHE A 566 5.34 4.57 -3.83
CA PHE A 566 6.67 4.43 -4.44
C PHE A 566 6.69 3.53 -5.67
N THR A 567 6.03 2.37 -5.61
CA THR A 567 6.02 1.40 -6.72
C THR A 567 5.29 1.96 -7.94
N GLN A 568 4.09 2.52 -7.75
CA GLN A 568 3.28 3.09 -8.81
C GLN A 568 3.91 4.34 -9.44
N ALA A 569 4.69 5.11 -8.68
CA ALA A 569 5.40 6.27 -9.21
C ALA A 569 6.46 5.90 -10.27
N ARG A 570 6.96 4.67 -10.23
CA ARG A 570 8.05 4.17 -11.08
C ARG A 570 7.57 3.35 -12.27
N LEU A 571 6.26 3.21 -12.43
CA LEU A 571 5.63 2.56 -13.57
C LEU A 571 5.08 3.61 -14.53
N ALA A 572 5.22 3.38 -15.83
CA ALA A 572 4.64 4.22 -16.89
C ALA A 572 3.15 3.90 -17.10
N THR A 573 2.33 4.06 -16.05
CA THR A 573 0.88 3.80 -16.07
C THR A 573 0.07 5.01 -15.59
N GLY A 574 -1.27 4.93 -15.64
CA GLY A 574 -2.16 6.06 -15.36
C GLY A 574 -2.41 6.38 -13.89
N GLU A 575 -2.15 5.43 -12.99
CA GLU A 575 -2.63 5.41 -11.60
C GLU A 575 -2.08 6.59 -10.78
N THR A 576 -0.80 6.90 -10.95
CA THR A 576 -0.13 8.00 -10.23
C THR A 576 -0.73 9.37 -10.61
N PHE A 577 -1.06 9.57 -11.89
CA PHE A 577 -1.68 10.81 -12.37
C PHE A 577 -3.10 10.95 -11.83
N ILE A 578 -3.89 9.87 -11.88
CA ILE A 578 -5.25 9.82 -11.34
C ILE A 578 -5.26 10.19 -9.86
N LEU A 579 -4.40 9.56 -9.07
CA LEU A 579 -4.32 9.81 -7.63
C LEU A 579 -3.96 11.28 -7.33
N PHE A 580 -3.00 11.85 -8.05
CA PHE A 580 -2.63 13.25 -7.89
C PHE A 580 -3.82 14.19 -8.18
N PHE A 581 -4.52 13.99 -9.29
CA PHE A 581 -5.66 14.81 -9.67
C PHE A 581 -6.84 14.66 -8.72
N VAL A 582 -7.12 13.46 -8.21
CA VAL A 582 -8.18 13.23 -7.20
C VAL A 582 -7.83 13.92 -5.88
N ILE A 583 -6.59 13.83 -5.40
CA ILE A 583 -6.18 14.55 -4.19
C ILE A 583 -6.29 16.06 -4.41
N ALA A 584 -5.90 16.57 -5.58
CA ALA A 584 -6.03 17.98 -5.91
C ALA A 584 -7.51 18.42 -5.97
N MET A 585 -8.39 17.61 -6.56
CA MET A 585 -9.83 17.80 -6.57
C MET A 585 -10.38 17.99 -5.15
N PHE A 586 -10.06 17.06 -4.24
CA PHE A 586 -10.51 17.16 -2.84
C PHE A 586 -9.82 18.27 -2.05
N TYR A 587 -8.56 18.57 -2.34
CA TYR A 587 -7.84 19.70 -1.74
C TYR A 587 -8.53 21.02 -2.06
N PHE A 588 -8.84 21.28 -3.33
CA PHE A 588 -9.54 22.51 -3.73
C PHE A 588 -10.99 22.53 -3.23
N PHE A 589 -11.66 21.37 -3.19
CA PHE A 589 -12.97 21.29 -2.55
C PHE A 589 -12.91 21.65 -1.06
N TYR A 590 -11.89 21.17 -0.34
CA TYR A 590 -11.70 21.54 1.06
C TYR A 590 -11.40 23.03 1.23
N ARG A 591 -10.64 23.64 0.31
CA ARG A 591 -10.42 25.09 0.26
C ARG A 591 -11.72 25.87 0.03
N TYR A 592 -12.62 25.35 -0.79
CA TYR A 592 -13.97 25.89 -0.96
C TYR A 592 -14.74 25.93 0.37
N VAL A 593 -14.67 24.85 1.15
CA VAL A 593 -15.33 24.76 2.46
C VAL A 593 -14.71 25.72 3.49
N GLN A 594 -13.38 25.92 3.46
CA GLN A 594 -12.68 26.79 4.41
C GLN A 594 -12.92 28.29 4.18
N ASP A 595 -13.07 28.73 2.94
CA ASP A 595 -13.20 30.16 2.59
C ASP A 595 -14.50 30.42 1.80
N PRO A 596 -15.65 30.60 2.47
CA PRO A 596 -16.94 30.84 1.81
C PRO A 596 -16.96 32.11 0.96
N SER A 597 -16.12 33.10 1.26
CA SER A 597 -16.10 34.40 0.57
C SER A 597 -15.45 34.31 -0.83
N ARG A 598 -14.46 33.43 -0.99
CA ARG A 598 -13.75 33.16 -2.26
C ARG A 598 -14.00 31.75 -2.78
N GLY A 599 -14.91 31.02 -2.14
CA GLY A 599 -15.06 29.58 -2.28
C GLY A 599 -15.31 29.13 -3.71
N GLY A 600 -16.15 29.88 -4.45
CA GLY A 600 -16.54 29.50 -5.81
C GLY A 600 -15.36 29.23 -6.74
N LYS A 601 -14.26 29.99 -6.63
CA LYS A 601 -13.04 29.75 -7.43
C LYS A 601 -12.38 28.41 -7.12
N TYR A 602 -12.37 28.00 -5.85
CA TYR A 602 -11.83 26.72 -5.45
C TYR A 602 -12.76 25.56 -5.82
N LEU A 603 -14.09 25.78 -5.81
CA LEU A 603 -15.03 24.81 -6.36
C LEU A 603 -14.82 24.61 -7.86
N PHE A 604 -14.61 25.69 -8.61
CA PHE A 604 -14.22 25.63 -10.02
C PHE A 604 -12.91 24.84 -10.22
N LEU A 605 -11.86 25.17 -9.47
CA LEU A 605 -10.58 24.44 -9.56
C LEU A 605 -10.74 22.96 -9.20
N SER A 606 -11.55 22.64 -8.19
CA SER A 606 -11.87 21.25 -7.85
C SER A 606 -12.43 20.50 -9.06
N LEU A 607 -13.36 21.11 -9.81
CA LEU A 607 -13.95 20.53 -11.02
C LEU A 607 -12.97 20.48 -12.21
N VAL A 608 -12.04 21.43 -12.32
CA VAL A 608 -10.93 21.34 -13.29
C VAL A 608 -10.09 20.08 -13.01
N PHE A 609 -9.73 19.83 -11.75
CA PHE A 609 -9.00 18.64 -11.35
C PHE A 609 -9.82 17.35 -11.46
N PHE A 610 -11.15 17.43 -11.30
CA PHE A 610 -12.04 16.33 -11.67
C PHE A 610 -11.91 16.00 -13.17
N GLY A 611 -11.99 17.00 -14.06
CA GLY A 611 -11.81 16.78 -15.50
C GLY A 611 -10.45 16.18 -15.84
N LEU A 612 -9.37 16.70 -15.23
CA LEU A 612 -8.02 16.15 -15.39
C LEU A 612 -7.90 14.71 -14.87
N GLY A 613 -8.58 14.36 -13.77
CA GLY A 613 -8.58 13.00 -13.21
C GLY A 613 -9.50 12.02 -13.94
N PHE A 614 -10.59 12.50 -14.53
CA PHE A 614 -11.54 11.70 -15.31
C PHE A 614 -11.02 11.33 -16.70
N SER A 615 -10.17 12.18 -17.28
CA SER A 615 -9.60 12.02 -18.63
C SER A 615 -8.49 10.96 -18.76
N PRO A 616 -7.92 10.42 -17.67
CA PRO A 616 -7.17 9.15 -17.71
C PRO A 616 -8.03 7.90 -17.50
N LYS A 617 -9.04 7.95 -16.61
CA LYS A 617 -9.84 6.78 -16.23
C LYS A 617 -11.16 7.19 -15.58
N TRP A 618 -12.25 6.55 -16.00
CA TRP A 618 -13.60 6.88 -15.53
C TRP A 618 -13.89 6.54 -14.06
N VAL A 619 -13.01 5.76 -13.40
CA VAL A 619 -13.14 5.46 -11.96
C VAL A 619 -13.23 6.73 -11.09
N VAL A 620 -12.68 7.85 -11.56
CA VAL A 620 -12.76 9.15 -10.88
C VAL A 620 -14.20 9.68 -10.77
N MET A 621 -15.13 9.19 -11.59
CA MET A 621 -16.56 9.48 -11.46
C MET A 621 -17.08 9.15 -10.06
N TRP A 622 -16.63 8.05 -9.44
CA TRP A 622 -17.03 7.70 -8.07
C TRP A 622 -16.56 8.72 -7.04
N SER A 623 -15.35 9.27 -7.23
CA SER A 623 -14.84 10.36 -6.39
C SER A 623 -15.66 11.64 -6.56
N PHE A 624 -16.11 11.93 -7.78
CA PHE A 624 -16.99 13.07 -8.07
C PHE A 624 -18.38 12.91 -7.45
N VAL A 625 -19.00 11.72 -7.56
CA VAL A 625 -20.26 11.42 -6.88
C VAL A 625 -20.11 11.64 -5.37
N GLY A 626 -19.03 11.13 -4.77
CA GLY A 626 -18.73 11.38 -3.35
C GLY A 626 -18.61 12.86 -3.01
N LEU A 627 -17.92 13.64 -3.86
CA LEU A 627 -17.79 15.09 -3.69
C LEU A 627 -19.14 15.81 -3.79
N VAL A 628 -20.00 15.45 -4.75
CA VAL A 628 -21.34 16.02 -4.92
C VAL A 628 -22.22 15.70 -3.73
N LEU A 629 -22.22 14.44 -3.25
CA LEU A 629 -22.94 14.06 -2.04
C LEU A 629 -22.47 14.86 -0.83
N LEU A 630 -21.17 15.06 -0.68
CA LEU A 630 -20.61 15.84 0.41
C LEU A 630 -20.99 17.33 0.30
N LEU A 631 -21.02 17.88 -0.92
CA LEU A 631 -21.52 19.22 -1.19
C LEU A 631 -23.01 19.36 -0.80
N LEU A 632 -23.84 18.39 -1.17
CA LEU A 632 -25.26 18.35 -0.81
C LEU A 632 -25.46 18.30 0.70
N VAL A 633 -24.71 17.46 1.41
CA VAL A 633 -24.75 17.39 2.88
C VAL A 633 -24.34 18.71 3.51
N LEU A 634 -23.26 19.34 3.04
CA LEU A 634 -22.79 20.63 3.55
C LEU A 634 -23.77 21.79 3.27
N LYS A 635 -24.60 21.65 2.24
CA LYS A 635 -25.59 22.65 1.80
C LYS A 635 -27.04 22.31 2.16
N TRP A 636 -27.31 21.18 2.81
CA TRP A 636 -28.65 20.66 3.13
C TRP A 636 -29.58 21.67 3.83
N ARG A 637 -29.03 22.69 4.51
CA ARG A 637 -29.80 23.80 5.13
C ARG A 637 -29.15 25.17 4.92
N LYS A 638 -28.24 25.31 3.96
CA LYS A 638 -27.57 26.59 3.67
C LYS A 638 -28.04 27.11 2.31
N PRO A 639 -28.26 28.43 2.16
CA PRO A 639 -28.61 28.99 0.86
C PRO A 639 -27.48 28.73 -0.15
N ILE A 640 -27.86 28.34 -1.36
CA ILE A 640 -26.95 28.20 -2.49
C ILE A 640 -26.95 29.53 -3.23
N HIS A 641 -25.80 30.20 -3.31
CA HIS A 641 -25.71 31.49 -3.98
C HIS A 641 -25.54 31.32 -5.50
N ARG A 642 -26.12 32.23 -6.29
CA ARG A 642 -26.01 32.23 -7.77
C ARG A 642 -24.55 32.11 -8.25
N ASN A 643 -23.62 32.79 -7.59
CA ASN A 643 -22.21 32.73 -7.95
C ASN A 643 -21.62 31.32 -7.76
N GLU A 644 -22.01 30.59 -6.71
CA GLU A 644 -21.54 29.20 -6.51
C GLU A 644 -22.03 28.29 -7.63
N VAL A 645 -23.28 28.47 -8.07
CA VAL A 645 -23.83 27.73 -9.22
C VAL A 645 -23.06 28.06 -10.50
N LEU A 646 -22.75 29.33 -10.76
CA LEU A 646 -21.97 29.72 -11.94
C LEU A 646 -20.57 29.11 -11.94
N TRP A 647 -19.88 29.10 -10.80
CA TRP A 647 -18.57 28.46 -10.69
C TRP A 647 -18.64 26.95 -10.83
N PHE A 648 -19.69 26.31 -10.30
CA PHE A 648 -19.90 24.88 -10.45
C PHE A 648 -20.18 24.51 -11.91
N VAL A 649 -21.12 25.19 -12.57
CA VAL A 649 -21.45 24.95 -13.98
C VAL A 649 -20.26 25.26 -14.89
N GLY A 650 -19.56 26.37 -14.65
CA GLY A 650 -18.34 26.72 -15.38
C GLY A 650 -17.23 25.68 -15.19
N GLY A 651 -17.07 25.16 -13.97
CA GLY A 651 -16.09 24.12 -13.67
C GLY A 651 -16.44 22.80 -14.35
N LEU A 652 -17.73 22.42 -14.36
CA LEU A 652 -18.19 21.22 -15.05
C LEU A 652 -18.04 21.35 -16.58
N GLY A 653 -18.38 22.50 -17.15
CA GLY A 653 -18.14 22.78 -18.57
C GLY A 653 -16.65 22.73 -18.91
N THR A 654 -15.78 23.20 -18.02
CA THR A 654 -14.31 23.09 -18.18
C THR A 654 -13.85 21.65 -18.08
N ALA A 655 -14.42 20.84 -17.18
CA ALA A 655 -14.11 19.42 -17.07
C ALA A 655 -14.44 18.66 -18.36
N VAL A 656 -15.61 18.93 -18.96
CA VAL A 656 -16.00 18.40 -20.27
C VAL A 656 -15.04 18.87 -21.36
N ALA A 657 -14.67 20.15 -21.36
CA ALA A 657 -13.70 20.68 -22.32
C ALA A 657 -12.33 19.98 -22.19
N ILE A 658 -11.81 19.78 -20.98
CA ILE A 658 -10.55 19.05 -20.73
C ILE A 658 -10.64 17.63 -21.28
N TYR A 659 -11.76 16.94 -21.04
CA TYR A 659 -11.99 15.61 -21.57
C TYR A 659 -11.92 15.61 -23.10
N MET A 660 -12.69 16.49 -23.76
CA MET A 660 -12.68 16.60 -25.22
C MET A 660 -11.31 16.98 -25.79
N LEU A 661 -10.61 17.92 -25.15
CA LEU A 661 -9.27 18.36 -25.56
C LEU A 661 -8.23 17.24 -25.46
N SER A 662 -8.41 16.29 -24.53
CA SER A 662 -7.53 15.12 -24.44
C SER A 662 -7.63 14.21 -25.68
N TYR A 663 -8.70 14.30 -26.48
CA TYR A 663 -8.85 13.56 -27.74
C TYR A 663 -8.35 14.34 -28.96
N ILE A 664 -7.68 15.48 -28.81
CA ILE A 664 -7.10 16.21 -29.96
C ILE A 664 -6.24 15.28 -30.84
N PRO A 665 -5.29 14.47 -30.30
CA PRO A 665 -4.50 13.57 -31.15
C PRO A 665 -5.34 12.53 -31.88
N TYR A 666 -6.44 12.07 -31.26
CA TYR A 666 -7.38 11.15 -31.88
C TYR A 666 -8.10 11.80 -33.08
N PHE A 667 -8.57 13.04 -32.93
CA PHE A 667 -9.15 13.79 -34.06
C PHE A 667 -8.12 14.09 -35.15
N LEU A 668 -6.88 14.39 -34.78
CA LEU A 668 -5.78 14.63 -35.72
C LEU A 668 -5.34 13.36 -36.47
N ALA A 669 -5.59 12.17 -35.90
CA ALA A 669 -5.38 10.88 -36.56
C ALA A 669 -6.46 10.56 -37.62
N GLY A 670 -7.45 11.45 -37.81
CA GLY A 670 -8.45 11.34 -38.87
C GLY A 670 -9.84 10.90 -38.40
N TYR A 671 -10.05 10.67 -37.10
CA TYR A 671 -11.36 10.35 -36.54
C TYR A 671 -12.25 11.60 -36.44
N ASP A 672 -13.54 11.43 -36.69
CA ASP A 672 -14.54 12.48 -36.53
C ASP A 672 -15.26 12.36 -35.17
N LEU A 673 -16.29 13.18 -34.97
CA LEU A 673 -17.11 13.13 -33.76
C LEU A 673 -17.89 11.80 -33.62
N GLY A 674 -18.22 11.15 -34.74
CA GLY A 674 -18.84 9.82 -34.74
C GLY A 674 -17.86 8.77 -34.20
N GLY A 675 -16.64 8.74 -34.74
CA GLY A 675 -15.58 7.86 -34.25
C GLY A 675 -15.23 8.09 -32.78
N PHE A 676 -15.22 9.36 -32.33
CA PHE A 676 -15.08 9.66 -30.90
C PHE A 676 -16.18 9.03 -30.04
N TRP A 677 -17.43 9.10 -30.48
CA TRP A 677 -18.57 8.52 -29.78
C TRP A 677 -18.51 6.99 -29.76
N ASP A 678 -18.19 6.37 -30.91
CA ASP A 678 -17.99 4.93 -31.02
C ASP A 678 -16.88 4.45 -30.09
N HIS A 679 -15.81 5.24 -29.96
CA HIS A 679 -14.74 4.96 -29.00
C HIS A 679 -15.21 5.00 -27.53
N GLN A 680 -16.12 5.93 -27.18
CA GLN A 680 -16.72 5.96 -25.84
C GLN A 680 -17.58 4.71 -25.58
N LEU A 681 -18.38 4.30 -26.58
CA LEU A 681 -19.21 3.10 -26.48
C LEU A 681 -18.33 1.84 -26.35
N PHE A 682 -17.27 1.73 -27.15
CA PHE A 682 -16.30 0.65 -27.04
C PHE A 682 -15.72 0.54 -25.62
N MET A 683 -15.28 1.65 -25.01
CA MET A 683 -14.76 1.63 -23.64
C MET A 683 -15.79 1.16 -22.63
N PHE A 684 -17.05 1.59 -22.78
CA PHE A 684 -18.15 1.18 -21.92
C PHE A 684 -18.46 -0.32 -22.07
N ASP A 685 -18.58 -0.81 -23.30
CA ASP A 685 -18.88 -2.21 -23.60
C ASP A 685 -17.75 -3.13 -23.15
N PHE A 686 -16.49 -2.72 -23.35
CA PHE A 686 -15.32 -3.43 -22.86
C PHE A 686 -15.39 -3.63 -21.34
N HIS A 687 -15.61 -2.56 -20.56
CA HIS A 687 -15.61 -2.63 -19.10
C HIS A 687 -16.86 -3.28 -18.51
N SER A 688 -18.03 -3.10 -19.13
CA SER A 688 -19.28 -3.68 -18.65
C SER A 688 -19.43 -5.16 -19.00
N GLY A 689 -18.83 -5.59 -20.11
CA GLY A 689 -18.85 -6.97 -20.60
C GLY A 689 -17.63 -7.81 -20.21
N LEU A 690 -16.62 -7.25 -19.51
CA LEU A 690 -15.40 -7.98 -19.17
C LEU A 690 -15.69 -9.10 -18.15
N THR A 691 -15.66 -10.34 -18.62
CA THR A 691 -15.76 -11.55 -17.78
C THR A 691 -14.40 -12.23 -17.57
N ALA A 692 -13.30 -11.51 -17.82
CA ALA A 692 -11.97 -12.05 -17.62
C ALA A 692 -11.69 -12.21 -16.12
N THR A 693 -11.34 -13.43 -15.69
CA THR A 693 -10.68 -13.65 -14.41
C THR A 693 -9.23 -13.22 -14.55
N HIS A 694 -8.72 -12.35 -13.67
CA HIS A 694 -7.28 -12.10 -13.59
C HIS A 694 -6.57 -13.46 -13.36
N PRO A 695 -5.50 -13.77 -14.14
CA PRO A 695 -4.75 -15.02 -14.00
C PRO A 695 -4.20 -15.28 -12.60
#